data_AF-A0A1S3S431-F1
#
_entry.id   AF-A0A1S3S431-F1
#
_cell.length_a   1.000
_cell.length_b   1.000
_cell.length_c   1.000
_cell.angle_alpha   90.00
_cell.angle_beta   90.00
_cell.angle_gamma   90.00
#
_symmetry.space_group_name_H-M   'P 1'
#
loop_
_entity.id
_entity.type
_entity.pdbx_description
1 polymer ?
#
loop_
_entity_poly.entity_id
_entity_poly.type
_entity_poly.pdbx_seq_one_letter_code
_entity_poly.pdbx_strand_id
1 'polypeptide(L)'
;MEEREVVQYYRDPILEGDLVSLKSRIQDEAIKHSGIQTEIKVVNENIIRRETELTNVKPRLLTKVLTEFERDPQLDKEATKLREEMRKLEQEVQVRDTETVHMKTEITVLAQKRPTIKERVVKKEVVRLEKDPEMLKAVLTFQTEISEEGLRSKSLNDDIFRTRSQINTLERIIPTIQPKIVTKVLKRVEQDPKLIEEVKTIHTSLEEEKKINSDLMKELTSLQIRYSEVEKVRPKLEVKEIINEIYRVDPETEVELVRLRKELYDSNRNCTDLEKEINSVMVDLKTLRSQKPKSEYKEVTQEVIKEEKSPEVIREIKRLNDQVSLLRVSYDSTLDLLSRLRKERDEWKVEKSKLETKLVNKEVVKYENDPLLEKEADRLRRDVREEIQQRRNMEETVFDLQNKYIMVERQKPEEKIVMKEVVRLEKDPKQLLEYEKLNKNLDEEVKSRRKLELEVRQLRALVEEKERNLALMDDRQKKIQVETELRQIKSRILELENTPQPIAEKIIIEEVLKVERDPKLEKLTSGLRTDMNKEETNISRLERDIRNLKIKLDILRKEKSIEKTVYKEVIRVEKDQNVEAERDHLRDLVLQERSSRRDQEDEIQRLNTKVTRLQTTKSSTSHEETSITLNRDSLMREKENLLKTLKTLESEKHDLSISFQLQSKLMSERNQINMQRGFKMDSEVQRLEKDILDEKDRIHQKETYIMELQNNLKKEDHSETHTRETNLSTRISILDPETGKDMSPYDAYLEGLIDRNKYIHLQELECDWEEITSMGPDGETSILQDRKSGKQFSVRNALKDGRLTQSDLHRYKEGKMPISEFALLVAGDSRPKPYIGPIATPRTPTKTTAASSLSTMPSSLRSSYSSLTNNRYGSNSNLNISSGDELFPISGVLDSTTNSRMSVRSALTRNLIDPTTAQKLLEAQAATGGIVDLNRKDKFSVHKAVELGLIDKSHMHLLLNAQKAFTGVEDPVTKERLAVGQAAEKGWIPQDSAIRYMEAQYLTGGLVNPHKAGRISVQDALNTKIIDSTVAKNLQDKSAHTKELIDPITKEKISYKEAMDRCKKDVTTGLLLLPAASSGDSKNAPSYSNYRFPGSYSQV
;
A
#
# COMPACT_ATOMS: atom_id res chain seq x y z
N MET A 1 89.82 -51.66 -2.89
CA MET A 1 90.51 -51.12 -4.08
C MET A 1 89.48 -50.43 -4.94
N GLU A 2 89.87 -49.51 -5.82
CA GLU A 2 88.96 -48.55 -6.44
C GLU A 2 88.03 -49.17 -7.49
N GLU A 3 86.77 -49.40 -7.13
CA GLU A 3 85.72 -49.79 -8.08
C GLU A 3 85.17 -48.53 -8.79
N ARG A 4 85.85 -48.15 -9.87
CA ARG A 4 85.22 -47.37 -10.95
C ARG A 4 84.47 -48.32 -11.86
N GLU A 5 83.15 -48.43 -11.71
CA GLU A 5 82.29 -48.91 -12.79
C GLU A 5 81.12 -47.96 -13.07
N VAL A 6 80.78 -47.85 -14.36
CA VAL A 6 79.98 -46.74 -14.89
C VAL A 6 78.56 -47.23 -15.13
N VAL A 7 77.64 -46.88 -14.23
CA VAL A 7 76.20 -47.08 -14.47
C VAL A 7 75.62 -45.86 -15.17
N GLN A 8 75.34 -45.99 -16.46
CA GLN A 8 74.56 -45.02 -17.22
C GLN A 8 73.10 -45.05 -16.75
N TYR A 9 72.76 -44.19 -15.78
CA TYR A 9 71.35 -43.90 -15.50
C TYR A 9 70.78 -42.99 -16.58
N TYR A 10 69.60 -43.37 -17.06
CA TYR A 10 68.83 -42.61 -18.06
C TYR A 10 68.57 -41.19 -17.55
N ARG A 11 69.07 -40.19 -18.29
CA ARG A 11 68.62 -38.80 -18.16
C ARG A 11 67.30 -38.68 -18.90
N ASP A 12 66.25 -38.34 -18.18
CA ASP A 12 64.96 -38.04 -18.80
C ASP A 12 65.08 -36.70 -19.55
N PRO A 13 64.92 -36.69 -20.90
CA PRO A 13 65.08 -35.46 -21.68
C PRO A 13 64.00 -34.42 -21.38
N ILE A 14 62.85 -34.83 -20.83
CA ILE A 14 61.82 -33.89 -20.36
C ILE A 14 62.33 -33.15 -19.13
N LEU A 15 62.92 -33.87 -18.17
CA LEU A 15 63.43 -33.29 -16.94
C LEU A 15 64.66 -32.37 -17.17
N GLU A 16 65.53 -32.71 -18.12
CA GLU A 16 66.61 -31.80 -18.55
C GLU A 16 66.05 -30.57 -19.30
N GLY A 17 65.00 -30.74 -20.12
CA GLY A 17 64.29 -29.64 -20.78
C GLY A 17 63.65 -28.66 -19.78
N ASP A 18 62.97 -29.18 -18.75
CA ASP A 18 62.38 -28.37 -17.68
C ASP A 18 63.45 -27.67 -16.83
N LEU A 19 64.59 -28.31 -16.57
CA LEU A 19 65.72 -27.68 -15.89
C LEU A 19 66.33 -26.52 -16.71
N VAL A 20 66.44 -26.68 -18.04
CA VAL A 20 66.89 -25.60 -18.94
C VAL A 20 65.86 -24.48 -19.00
N SER A 21 64.57 -24.80 -19.08
CA SER A 21 63.45 -23.84 -19.06
C SER A 21 63.45 -23.03 -17.77
N LEU A 22 63.53 -23.70 -16.60
CA LEU A 22 63.61 -23.06 -15.29
C LEU A 22 64.85 -22.18 -15.15
N LYS A 23 66.01 -22.65 -15.64
CA LYS A 23 67.26 -21.87 -15.65
C LYS A 23 67.15 -20.60 -16.51
N SER A 24 66.57 -20.70 -17.71
CA SER A 24 66.29 -19.52 -18.55
C SER A 24 65.39 -18.53 -17.82
N ARG A 25 64.29 -19.02 -17.24
CA ARG A 25 63.30 -18.21 -16.53
C ARG A 25 63.88 -17.51 -15.29
N ILE A 26 64.82 -18.15 -14.60
CA ILE A 26 65.60 -17.55 -13.50
C ILE A 26 66.56 -16.47 -14.02
N GLN A 27 67.19 -16.67 -15.19
CA GLN A 27 68.01 -15.62 -15.82
C GLN A 27 67.16 -14.44 -16.28
N ASP A 28 65.97 -14.66 -16.84
CA ASP A 28 65.03 -13.61 -17.24
C ASP A 28 64.55 -12.79 -16.03
N GLU A 29 64.20 -13.44 -14.90
CA GLU A 29 63.87 -12.75 -13.65
C GLU A 29 65.07 -11.99 -13.07
N ALA A 30 66.28 -12.54 -13.11
CA ALA A 30 67.49 -11.84 -12.68
C ALA A 30 67.78 -10.59 -13.54
N ILE A 31 67.56 -10.67 -14.86
CA ILE A 31 67.67 -9.53 -15.78
C ILE A 31 66.63 -8.46 -15.44
N LYS A 32 65.35 -8.83 -15.27
CA LYS A 32 64.28 -7.90 -14.85
C LYS A 32 64.60 -7.23 -13.52
N HIS A 33 65.02 -8.01 -12.51
CA HIS A 33 65.39 -7.48 -11.20
C HIS A 33 66.59 -6.52 -11.32
N SER A 34 67.56 -6.78 -12.20
CA SER A 34 68.65 -5.84 -12.46
C SER A 34 68.17 -4.54 -13.11
N GLY A 35 67.23 -4.62 -14.06
CA GLY A 35 66.59 -3.46 -14.69
C GLY A 35 65.85 -2.59 -13.67
N ILE A 36 64.98 -3.21 -12.86
CA ILE A 36 64.26 -2.55 -11.76
C ILE A 36 65.25 -1.92 -10.76
N GLN A 37 66.36 -2.60 -10.44
CA GLN A 37 67.42 -2.04 -9.58
C GLN A 37 68.07 -0.79 -10.20
N THR A 38 68.22 -0.73 -11.53
CA THR A 38 68.74 0.46 -12.23
C THR A 38 67.71 1.59 -12.31
N GLU A 39 66.43 1.28 -12.55
CA GLU A 39 65.35 2.28 -12.53
C GLU A 39 65.22 2.92 -11.14
N ILE A 40 65.24 2.13 -10.06
CA ILE A 40 65.22 2.63 -8.68
C ILE A 40 66.42 3.54 -8.39
N LYS A 41 67.62 3.22 -8.91
CA LYS A 41 68.80 4.10 -8.78
C LYS A 41 68.59 5.43 -9.51
N VAL A 42 68.11 5.40 -10.75
CA VAL A 42 67.83 6.61 -11.55
C VAL A 42 66.73 7.46 -10.89
N VAL A 43 65.70 6.83 -10.30
CA VAL A 43 64.67 7.54 -9.53
C VAL A 43 65.26 8.19 -8.28
N ASN A 44 66.09 7.48 -7.50
CA ASN A 44 66.76 8.07 -6.34
C ASN A 44 67.72 9.21 -6.71
N GLU A 45 68.49 9.09 -7.80
CA GLU A 45 69.35 10.18 -8.28
C GLU A 45 68.53 11.41 -8.70
N ASN A 46 67.36 11.22 -9.32
CA ASN A 46 66.44 12.31 -9.65
C ASN A 46 65.75 12.93 -8.42
N ILE A 47 65.45 12.14 -7.38
CA ILE A 47 64.94 12.64 -6.09
C ILE A 47 66.03 13.50 -5.42
N ILE A 48 67.24 12.96 -5.26
CA ILE A 48 68.38 13.69 -4.66
C ILE A 48 68.68 14.96 -5.46
N ARG A 49 68.65 14.91 -6.79
CA ARG A 49 68.85 16.09 -7.64
C ARG A 49 67.78 17.16 -7.34
N ARG A 50 66.50 16.80 -7.29
CA ARG A 50 65.40 17.73 -6.92
C ARG A 50 65.51 18.25 -5.48
N GLU A 51 65.96 17.45 -4.53
CA GLU A 51 66.21 17.89 -3.16
C GLU A 51 67.38 18.89 -3.10
N THR A 52 68.45 18.68 -3.89
CA THR A 52 69.55 19.65 -4.02
C THR A 52 69.14 20.92 -4.79
N GLU A 53 68.18 20.84 -5.71
CA GLU A 53 67.58 22.01 -6.37
C GLU A 53 66.74 22.84 -5.37
N LEU A 54 65.87 22.18 -4.60
CA LEU A 54 65.01 22.81 -3.58
C LEU A 54 65.83 23.47 -2.45
N THR A 55 66.93 22.85 -2.01
CA THR A 55 67.76 23.36 -0.90
C THR A 55 68.72 24.48 -1.28
N ASN A 56 68.97 24.73 -2.58
CA ASN A 56 69.88 25.79 -3.04
C ASN A 56 69.20 27.14 -3.38
N VAL A 57 67.87 27.25 -3.28
CA VAL A 57 67.15 28.50 -3.59
C VAL A 57 67.35 29.53 -2.47
N LYS A 58 68.32 30.43 -2.64
CA LYS A 58 68.55 31.57 -1.73
C LYS A 58 67.32 32.50 -1.70
N PRO A 59 66.84 32.93 -0.52
CA PRO A 59 65.65 33.77 -0.41
C PRO A 59 65.91 35.16 -1.00
N ARG A 60 65.00 35.62 -1.86
CA ARG A 60 64.93 37.01 -2.35
C ARG A 60 63.48 37.49 -2.28
N LEU A 61 63.28 38.69 -1.72
CA LEU A 61 61.98 39.35 -1.67
C LEU A 61 61.60 39.88 -3.07
N LEU A 62 60.38 39.61 -3.54
CA LEU A 62 59.33 40.61 -3.86
C LEU A 62 58.18 40.00 -4.69
N THR A 63 57.14 40.81 -4.91
CA THR A 63 56.03 40.61 -5.86
C THR A 63 55.23 39.30 -5.73
N LYS A 64 54.18 39.37 -4.91
CA LYS A 64 53.07 38.40 -4.90
C LYS A 64 52.22 38.57 -6.18
N VAL A 65 52.66 37.98 -7.29
CA VAL A 65 51.79 37.77 -8.46
C VAL A 65 50.81 36.65 -8.08
N LEU A 66 49.51 36.97 -8.06
CA LEU A 66 48.45 36.00 -7.87
C LEU A 66 48.27 35.20 -9.15
N THR A 67 48.26 33.87 -9.06
CA THR A 67 47.60 33.04 -10.07
C THR A 67 46.10 33.24 -9.91
N GLU A 68 45.52 34.10 -10.71
CA GLU A 68 44.08 34.33 -10.72
C GLU A 68 43.38 33.08 -11.28
N PHE A 69 42.65 32.39 -10.40
CA PHE A 69 41.57 31.52 -10.87
C PHE A 69 40.47 32.43 -11.38
N GLU A 70 40.20 32.40 -12.69
CA GLU A 70 39.03 33.06 -13.26
C GLU A 70 37.78 32.42 -12.67
N ARG A 71 37.21 33.09 -11.67
CA ARG A 71 35.93 32.68 -11.07
C ARG A 71 34.85 32.97 -12.08
N ASP A 72 33.98 31.99 -12.31
CA ASP A 72 32.76 32.19 -13.07
C ASP A 72 31.96 33.38 -12.49
N PRO A 73 31.80 34.50 -13.25
CA PRO A 73 31.09 35.67 -12.77
C PRO A 73 29.60 35.41 -12.53
N GLN A 74 29.04 34.29 -12.99
CA GLN A 74 27.70 33.84 -12.64
C GLN A 74 27.68 33.26 -11.21
N LEU A 75 28.62 32.37 -10.87
CA LEU A 75 28.69 31.73 -9.56
C LEU A 75 28.98 32.74 -8.43
N ASP A 76 29.85 33.73 -8.64
CA ASP A 76 30.07 34.78 -7.63
C ASP A 76 28.85 35.73 -7.50
N LYS A 77 28.02 35.90 -8.54
CA LYS A 77 26.72 36.62 -8.45
C LYS A 77 25.65 35.80 -7.71
N GLU A 78 25.62 34.49 -7.90
CA GLU A 78 24.69 33.60 -7.18
C GLU A 78 25.10 33.45 -5.71
N ALA A 79 26.39 33.27 -5.43
CA ALA A 79 26.94 33.24 -4.08
C ALA A 79 26.74 34.58 -3.34
N THR A 80 26.79 35.73 -4.01
CA THR A 80 26.48 37.03 -3.39
C THR A 80 24.98 37.21 -3.16
N LYS A 81 24.10 36.83 -4.10
CA LYS A 81 22.65 36.80 -3.88
C LYS A 81 22.28 35.93 -2.67
N LEU A 82 22.75 34.69 -2.61
CA LEU A 82 22.48 33.78 -1.49
C LEU A 82 22.98 34.36 -0.15
N ARG A 83 24.16 35.00 -0.11
CA ARG A 83 24.69 35.71 1.07
C ARG A 83 23.96 37.01 1.43
N GLU A 84 23.08 37.49 0.56
CA GLU A 84 22.24 38.67 0.80
C GLU A 84 20.81 38.27 1.18
N GLU A 85 20.29 37.20 0.60
CA GLU A 85 19.05 36.52 1.01
C GLU A 85 19.19 35.92 2.41
N MET A 86 20.27 35.19 2.71
CA MET A 86 20.58 34.73 4.07
C MET A 86 20.59 35.89 5.06
N ARG A 87 21.22 37.02 4.71
CA ARG A 87 21.33 38.18 5.61
C ARG A 87 20.00 38.93 5.81
N LYS A 88 19.13 38.92 4.79
CA LYS A 88 17.74 39.40 4.90
C LYS A 88 16.94 38.49 5.82
N LEU A 89 17.06 37.17 5.69
CA LEU A 89 16.40 36.20 6.58
C LEU A 89 16.92 36.30 8.02
N GLU A 90 18.22 36.46 8.24
CA GLU A 90 18.81 36.74 9.56
C GLU A 90 18.26 38.02 10.18
N GLN A 91 18.13 39.10 9.39
CA GLN A 91 17.53 40.37 9.84
C GLN A 91 16.02 40.25 10.10
N GLU A 92 15.28 39.52 9.27
CA GLU A 92 13.85 39.28 9.45
C GLU A 92 13.58 38.45 10.71
N VAL A 93 14.37 37.39 10.95
CA VAL A 93 14.34 36.64 12.22
C VAL A 93 14.68 37.54 13.41
N GLN A 94 15.71 38.39 13.30
CA GLN A 94 16.09 39.30 14.38
C GLN A 94 15.00 40.35 14.68
N VAL A 95 14.29 40.86 13.66
CA VAL A 95 13.12 41.74 13.84
C VAL A 95 11.96 40.98 14.48
N ARG A 96 11.67 39.76 14.03
CA ARG A 96 10.60 38.92 14.60
C ARG A 96 10.88 38.53 16.05
N ASP A 97 12.13 38.37 16.44
CA ASP A 97 12.54 38.16 17.83
C ASP A 97 12.37 39.43 18.68
N THR A 98 12.74 40.63 18.17
CA THR A 98 12.51 41.88 18.92
C THR A 98 11.02 42.23 19.02
N GLU A 99 10.21 41.96 17.99
CA GLU A 99 8.74 42.02 18.05
C GLU A 99 8.19 41.03 19.08
N THR A 100 8.69 39.79 19.12
CA THR A 100 8.24 38.78 20.09
C THR A 100 8.60 39.17 21.53
N VAL A 101 9.75 39.81 21.75
CA VAL A 101 10.12 40.41 23.04
C VAL A 101 9.21 41.61 23.36
N HIS A 102 8.94 42.49 22.40
CA HIS A 102 8.07 43.65 22.58
C HIS A 102 6.65 43.24 22.97
N MET A 103 6.05 42.30 22.25
CA MET A 103 4.74 41.70 22.55
C MET A 103 4.72 41.06 23.94
N LYS A 104 5.78 40.35 24.36
CA LYS A 104 5.89 39.81 25.73
C LYS A 104 5.97 40.92 26.80
N THR A 105 6.70 42.01 26.53
CA THR A 105 6.72 43.17 27.45
C THR A 105 5.38 43.90 27.50
N GLU A 106 4.67 44.04 26.37
CA GLU A 106 3.34 44.66 26.35
C GLU A 106 2.30 43.81 27.07
N ILE A 107 2.29 42.48 26.86
CA ILE A 107 1.45 41.53 27.60
C ILE A 107 1.70 41.62 29.11
N THR A 108 2.95 41.73 29.56
CA THR A 108 3.26 41.87 31.00
C THR A 108 2.89 43.24 31.57
N VAL A 109 3.01 44.33 30.79
CA VAL A 109 2.52 45.67 31.17
C VAL A 109 0.98 45.69 31.27
N LEU A 110 0.28 45.06 30.32
CA LEU A 110 -1.17 44.91 30.34
C LEU A 110 -1.63 44.06 31.54
N ALA A 111 -0.95 42.96 31.84
CA ALA A 111 -1.24 42.11 33.00
C ALA A 111 -1.04 42.81 34.36
N GLN A 112 -0.13 43.79 34.46
CA GLN A 112 0.06 44.58 35.68
C GLN A 112 -0.96 45.72 35.83
N LYS A 113 -1.73 46.06 34.79
CA LYS A 113 -2.62 47.23 34.75
C LYS A 113 -3.97 46.99 35.45
N ARG A 114 -3.94 46.96 36.79
CA ARG A 114 -5.15 46.78 37.62
C ARG A 114 -6.21 47.87 37.35
N PRO A 115 -7.51 47.51 37.23
CA PRO A 115 -8.58 48.49 37.00
C PRO A 115 -8.88 49.32 38.25
N THR A 116 -9.12 50.62 38.05
CA THR A 116 -9.44 51.57 39.13
C THR A 116 -10.93 51.56 39.47
N ILE A 117 -11.28 50.85 40.55
CA ILE A 117 -12.64 50.78 41.08
C ILE A 117 -12.99 52.12 41.76
N LYS A 118 -14.10 52.75 41.36
CA LYS A 118 -14.71 53.87 42.09
C LYS A 118 -15.75 53.33 43.08
N GLU A 119 -15.62 53.73 44.34
CA GLU A 119 -16.47 53.28 45.43
C GLU A 119 -17.87 53.92 45.38
N ARG A 120 -18.91 53.13 45.69
CA ARG A 120 -20.26 53.65 45.96
C ARG A 120 -21.00 52.75 46.94
N VAL A 121 -21.27 53.26 48.14
CA VAL A 121 -21.88 52.51 49.25
C VAL A 121 -23.41 52.47 49.13
N VAL A 122 -23.99 51.27 49.18
CA VAL A 122 -25.41 51.04 49.52
C VAL A 122 -25.50 49.80 50.42
N LYS A 123 -26.23 49.88 51.53
CA LYS A 123 -26.44 48.77 52.48
C LYS A 123 -27.63 47.89 52.05
N LYS A 124 -27.54 46.57 52.25
CA LYS A 124 -28.69 45.75 52.65
C LYS A 124 -28.26 44.55 53.52
N GLU A 125 -29.24 43.88 54.14
CA GLU A 125 -29.15 43.12 55.38
C GLU A 125 -28.29 41.84 55.37
N VAL A 126 -27.92 41.42 56.58
CA VAL A 126 -27.16 40.20 56.89
C VAL A 126 -28.12 39.07 57.23
N VAL A 127 -28.00 37.93 56.53
CA VAL A 127 -28.44 36.63 57.04
C VAL A 127 -27.17 35.84 57.39
N ARG A 128 -27.05 35.42 58.65
CA ARG A 128 -25.95 34.55 59.09
C ARG A 128 -26.29 33.10 58.73
N LEU A 129 -25.52 32.50 57.82
CA LEU A 129 -25.25 31.06 57.91
C LEU A 129 -24.07 30.88 58.87
N GLU A 130 -24.19 29.95 59.81
CA GLU A 130 -23.01 29.43 60.49
C GLU A 130 -22.16 28.68 59.47
N LYS A 131 -20.84 28.92 59.52
CA LYS A 131 -19.88 28.26 58.63
C LYS A 131 -19.26 27.10 59.37
N ASP A 132 -19.27 25.95 58.73
CA ASP A 132 -18.73 24.70 59.23
C ASP A 132 -17.27 24.89 59.74
N PRO A 133 -16.98 24.59 61.03
CA PRO A 133 -15.67 24.84 61.61
C PRO A 133 -14.55 24.00 60.99
N GLU A 134 -14.85 22.84 60.36
CA GLU A 134 -13.83 22.06 59.66
C GLU A 134 -13.44 22.71 58.33
N MET A 135 -14.41 23.25 57.58
CA MET A 135 -14.15 24.01 56.35
C MET A 135 -13.33 25.28 56.65
N LEU A 136 -13.58 25.96 57.78
CA LEU A 136 -12.76 27.10 58.19
C LEU A 136 -11.32 26.71 58.53
N LYS A 137 -11.09 25.56 59.17
CA LYS A 137 -9.74 25.01 59.41
C LYS A 137 -9.04 24.68 58.09
N ALA A 138 -9.72 24.00 57.17
CA ALA A 138 -9.16 23.64 55.86
C ALA A 138 -8.77 24.87 55.02
N VAL A 139 -9.61 25.92 55.03
CA VAL A 139 -9.28 27.20 54.37
C VAL A 139 -8.06 27.87 55.02
N LEU A 140 -7.93 27.81 56.34
CA LEU A 140 -6.76 28.34 57.04
C LEU A 140 -5.48 27.55 56.72
N THR A 141 -5.52 26.21 56.69
CA THR A 141 -4.33 25.39 56.36
C THR A 141 -3.89 25.60 54.92
N PHE A 142 -4.80 25.63 53.95
CA PHE A 142 -4.46 25.96 52.57
C PHE A 142 -3.93 27.40 52.45
N GLN A 143 -4.45 28.37 53.22
CA GLN A 143 -3.93 29.73 53.19
C GLN A 143 -2.52 29.83 53.79
N THR A 144 -2.16 29.02 54.80
CA THR A 144 -0.78 28.90 55.27
C THR A 144 0.13 28.21 54.24
N GLU A 145 -0.28 27.09 53.66
CA GLU A 145 0.50 26.37 52.64
C GLU A 145 0.79 27.23 51.41
N ILE A 146 -0.21 27.98 50.90
CA ILE A 146 -0.03 28.94 49.80
C ILE A 146 0.95 30.06 50.19
N SER A 147 0.99 30.48 51.46
CA SER A 147 1.93 31.49 51.92
C SER A 147 3.36 30.95 52.07
N GLU A 148 3.54 29.71 52.51
CA GLU A 148 4.85 29.05 52.62
C GLU A 148 5.45 28.75 51.24
N GLU A 149 4.66 28.23 50.32
CA GLU A 149 5.12 27.97 48.95
C GLU A 149 5.37 29.30 48.19
N GLY A 150 4.60 30.34 48.52
CA GLY A 150 4.87 31.72 48.08
C GLY A 150 6.15 32.33 48.64
N LEU A 151 6.67 31.83 49.77
CA LEU A 151 7.98 32.22 50.33
C LEU A 151 9.12 31.38 49.71
N ARG A 152 8.92 30.07 49.53
CA ARG A 152 9.87 29.20 48.80
C ARG A 152 10.11 29.67 47.38
N SER A 153 9.04 29.99 46.66
CA SER A 153 9.11 30.53 45.29
C SER A 153 9.90 31.83 45.21
N LYS A 154 9.82 32.70 46.23
CA LYS A 154 10.68 33.91 46.32
C LYS A 154 12.14 33.56 46.55
N SER A 155 12.44 32.73 47.55
CA SER A 155 13.83 32.30 47.83
C SER A 155 14.49 31.67 46.60
N LEU A 156 13.76 30.81 45.88
CA LEU A 156 14.26 30.17 44.67
C LEU A 156 14.53 31.19 43.55
N ASN A 157 13.67 32.21 43.38
CA ASN A 157 13.90 33.30 42.43
C ASN A 157 15.08 34.19 42.82
N ASP A 158 15.26 34.49 44.11
CA ASP A 158 16.40 35.27 44.62
C ASP A 158 17.73 34.53 44.40
N ASP A 159 17.76 33.22 44.61
CA ASP A 159 18.95 32.39 44.33
C ASP A 159 19.21 32.23 42.83
N ILE A 160 18.17 32.04 42.00
CA ILE A 160 18.29 32.10 40.53
C ILE A 160 18.83 33.46 40.07
N PHE A 161 18.43 34.56 40.70
CA PHE A 161 18.95 35.89 40.40
C PHE A 161 20.42 36.04 40.81
N ARG A 162 20.82 35.53 41.99
CA ARG A 162 22.23 35.48 42.44
C ARG A 162 23.10 34.68 41.46
N THR A 163 22.69 33.48 41.08
CA THR A 163 23.43 32.64 40.12
C THR A 163 23.52 33.30 38.74
N ARG A 164 22.43 33.91 38.25
CA ARG A 164 22.46 34.68 36.99
C ARG A 164 23.39 35.90 37.07
N SER A 165 23.46 36.58 38.21
CA SER A 165 24.41 37.67 38.45
C SER A 165 25.86 37.18 38.41
N GLN A 166 26.15 36.04 39.06
CA GLN A 166 27.47 35.39 39.03
C GLN A 166 27.88 34.95 37.62
N ILE A 167 26.96 34.36 36.85
CA ILE A 167 27.20 34.01 35.45
C ILE A 167 27.51 35.27 34.63
N ASN A 168 26.70 36.34 34.75
CA ASN A 168 26.95 37.61 34.07
C ASN A 168 28.28 38.28 34.48
N THR A 169 28.77 38.11 35.72
CA THR A 169 30.09 38.64 36.09
C THR A 169 31.23 37.81 35.49
N LEU A 170 31.10 36.47 35.44
CA LEU A 170 32.07 35.60 34.76
C LEU A 170 32.13 35.86 33.25
N GLU A 171 30.96 35.98 32.60
CA GLU A 171 30.82 36.30 31.17
C GLU A 171 31.37 37.69 30.80
N ARG A 172 31.42 38.62 31.77
CA ARG A 172 32.06 39.95 31.57
C ARG A 172 33.57 39.94 31.87
N ILE A 173 34.07 38.95 32.61
CA ILE A 173 35.50 38.77 32.87
C ILE A 173 36.18 38.07 31.69
N ILE A 174 35.57 37.03 31.12
CA ILE A 174 36.12 36.24 30.00
C ILE A 174 36.69 37.10 28.85
N PRO A 175 36.03 38.17 28.35
CA PRO A 175 36.54 39.01 27.25
C PRO A 175 37.69 39.95 27.62
N THR A 176 37.98 40.15 28.91
CA THR A 176 39.02 41.09 29.38
C THR A 176 40.39 40.45 29.61
N ILE A 177 40.46 39.12 29.57
CA ILE A 177 41.71 38.35 29.71
C ILE A 177 42.44 38.33 28.35
N GLN A 178 43.25 39.36 28.07
CA GLN A 178 44.11 39.36 26.88
C GLN A 178 45.24 38.32 26.99
N PRO A 179 45.51 37.53 25.93
CA PRO A 179 46.65 36.62 25.91
C PRO A 179 47.95 37.40 25.76
N LYS A 180 48.87 37.31 26.73
CA LYS A 180 50.22 37.87 26.63
C LYS A 180 51.32 36.85 26.92
N ILE A 181 52.30 36.91 26.02
CA ILE A 181 53.51 36.09 25.94
C ILE A 181 54.35 36.23 27.22
N VAL A 182 54.81 35.12 27.78
CA VAL A 182 55.68 35.11 28.97
C VAL A 182 57.15 35.08 28.54
N THR A 183 57.80 36.25 28.55
CA THR A 183 59.26 36.35 28.70
C THR A 183 59.61 36.51 30.18
N LYS A 184 60.67 35.84 30.63
CA LYS A 184 61.08 35.78 32.05
C LYS A 184 61.42 37.17 32.61
N VAL A 185 60.93 37.48 33.82
CA VAL A 185 61.72 38.02 34.96
C VAL A 185 60.91 37.82 36.26
N LEU A 186 61.61 37.74 37.39
CA LEU A 186 61.09 37.30 38.69
C LEU A 186 60.28 38.36 39.46
N LYS A 187 59.20 37.92 40.10
CA LYS A 187 59.03 38.01 41.57
C LYS A 187 58.02 36.95 42.06
N ARG A 188 58.17 36.49 43.31
CA ARG A 188 57.44 35.32 43.85
C ARG A 188 55.96 35.62 44.08
N VAL A 189 55.12 34.64 43.76
CA VAL A 189 53.88 34.34 44.48
C VAL A 189 54.09 32.94 45.07
N GLU A 190 53.80 32.75 46.35
CA GLU A 190 53.90 31.43 46.98
C GLU A 190 52.68 30.60 46.57
N GLN A 191 52.93 29.44 45.96
CA GLN A 191 51.92 28.44 45.69
C GLN A 191 51.84 27.49 46.88
N ASP A 192 50.62 27.13 47.29
CA ASP A 192 50.37 26.27 48.45
C ASP A 192 51.10 24.92 48.28
N PRO A 193 52.06 24.57 49.16
CA PRO A 193 52.92 23.41 48.95
C PRO A 193 52.15 22.09 48.90
N LYS A 194 50.98 22.01 49.56
CA LYS A 194 50.14 20.81 49.53
C LYS A 194 49.60 20.52 48.14
N LEU A 195 49.12 21.54 47.43
CA LEU A 195 48.63 21.38 46.05
C LEU A 195 49.77 20.94 45.11
N ILE A 196 51.00 21.39 45.37
CA ILE A 196 52.18 20.95 44.60
C ILE A 196 52.54 19.49 44.90
N GLU A 197 52.37 19.01 46.13
CA GLU A 197 52.57 17.60 46.48
C GLU A 197 51.46 16.70 45.93
N GLU A 198 50.19 17.11 46.02
CA GLU A 198 49.04 16.40 45.45
C GLU A 198 49.12 16.32 43.91
N VAL A 199 49.47 17.41 43.22
CA VAL A 199 49.69 17.39 41.77
C VAL A 199 50.88 16.50 41.40
N LYS A 200 51.94 16.44 42.23
CA LYS A 200 53.07 15.51 41.99
C LYS A 200 52.66 14.05 42.17
N THR A 201 51.95 13.68 43.23
CA THR A 201 51.54 12.28 43.46
C THR A 201 50.52 11.81 42.43
N ILE A 202 49.61 12.70 41.97
CA ILE A 202 48.74 12.44 40.83
C ILE A 202 49.54 12.29 39.54
N HIS A 203 50.60 13.08 39.31
CA HIS A 203 51.42 12.95 38.10
C HIS A 203 52.30 11.68 38.13
N THR A 204 52.86 11.28 39.28
CA THR A 204 53.65 10.03 39.37
C THR A 204 52.76 8.80 39.20
N SER A 205 51.60 8.74 39.86
CA SER A 205 50.65 7.63 39.68
C SER A 205 50.10 7.56 38.26
N LEU A 206 49.87 8.71 37.60
CA LEU A 206 49.52 8.75 36.18
C LEU A 206 50.67 8.28 35.26
N GLU A 207 51.92 8.56 35.59
CA GLU A 207 53.08 8.03 34.85
C GLU A 207 53.25 6.52 35.06
N GLU A 208 53.01 6.03 36.28
CA GLU A 208 53.03 4.61 36.63
C GLU A 208 51.93 3.85 35.91
N GLU A 209 50.69 4.35 35.91
CA GLU A 209 49.58 3.79 35.13
C GLU A 209 49.84 3.80 33.63
N LYS A 210 50.36 4.89 33.06
CA LYS A 210 50.80 4.92 31.65
C LYS A 210 51.87 3.86 31.37
N LYS A 211 52.82 3.68 32.28
CA LYS A 211 53.89 2.68 32.14
C LYS A 211 53.33 1.27 32.18
N ILE A 212 52.49 0.95 33.16
CA ILE A 212 51.77 -0.33 33.30
C ILE A 212 50.96 -0.62 32.03
N ASN A 213 50.19 0.34 31.52
CA ASN A 213 49.47 0.19 30.26
C ASN A 213 50.41 -0.01 29.06
N SER A 214 51.57 0.66 29.03
CA SER A 214 52.59 0.42 27.99
C SER A 214 53.19 -0.99 28.06
N ASP A 215 53.36 -1.53 29.26
CA ASP A 215 53.93 -2.86 29.50
C ASP A 215 52.90 -3.95 29.21
N LEU A 216 51.63 -3.78 29.62
CA LEU A 216 50.50 -4.64 29.21
C LEU A 216 50.31 -4.68 27.69
N MET A 217 50.50 -3.56 26.98
CA MET A 217 50.47 -3.54 25.51
C MET A 217 51.65 -4.31 24.87
N LYS A 218 52.83 -4.34 25.50
CA LYS A 218 53.96 -5.19 25.09
C LYS A 218 53.68 -6.66 25.38
N GLU A 219 53.07 -6.97 26.52
CA GLU A 219 52.66 -8.34 26.85
C GLU A 219 51.60 -8.86 25.88
N LEU A 220 50.54 -8.08 25.62
CA LEU A 220 49.46 -8.43 24.68
C LEU A 220 50.00 -8.65 23.26
N THR A 221 50.87 -7.77 22.75
CA THR A 221 51.51 -7.98 21.44
C THR A 221 52.44 -9.20 21.44
N SER A 222 53.19 -9.46 22.53
CA SER A 222 54.00 -10.69 22.66
C SER A 222 53.16 -11.98 22.76
N LEU A 223 51.95 -11.91 23.30
CA LEU A 223 50.98 -13.00 23.37
C LEU A 223 50.35 -13.25 21.99
N GLN A 224 50.04 -12.18 21.26
CA GLN A 224 49.50 -12.25 19.90
C GLN A 224 50.53 -12.81 18.90
N ILE A 225 51.81 -12.43 19.04
CA ILE A 225 52.93 -13.04 18.30
C ILE A 225 53.04 -14.53 18.66
N ARG A 226 53.13 -14.87 19.95
CA ARG A 226 53.21 -16.28 20.41
C ARG A 226 52.00 -17.12 19.99
N TYR A 227 50.80 -16.54 19.91
CA TYR A 227 49.63 -17.23 19.37
C TYR A 227 49.82 -17.56 17.89
N SER A 228 50.30 -16.60 17.08
CA SER A 228 50.62 -16.83 15.66
C SER A 228 51.78 -17.81 15.44
N GLU A 229 52.65 -18.00 16.42
CA GLU A 229 53.73 -18.99 16.41
C GLU A 229 53.20 -20.37 16.81
N VAL A 230 52.37 -20.47 17.85
CA VAL A 230 51.66 -21.71 18.24
C VAL A 230 50.74 -22.20 17.12
N GLU A 231 50.11 -21.30 16.36
CA GLU A 231 49.31 -21.64 15.18
C GLU A 231 50.16 -22.27 14.06
N LYS A 232 51.41 -21.81 13.88
CA LYS A 232 52.38 -22.39 12.92
C LYS A 232 53.04 -23.69 13.43
N VAL A 233 53.17 -23.83 14.75
CA VAL A 233 53.82 -24.98 15.42
C VAL A 233 52.84 -26.12 15.70
N ARG A 234 51.51 -25.89 15.62
CA ARG A 234 50.51 -26.97 15.65
C ARG A 234 50.79 -27.99 14.53
N PRO A 235 51.13 -29.25 14.85
CA PRO A 235 51.41 -30.25 13.84
C PRO A 235 50.13 -30.59 13.07
N LYS A 236 50.13 -30.34 11.76
CA LYS A 236 49.12 -30.89 10.85
C LYS A 236 49.36 -32.40 10.73
N LEU A 237 48.65 -33.17 11.54
CA LEU A 237 48.58 -34.62 11.41
C LEU A 237 47.82 -34.97 10.14
N GLU A 238 48.55 -35.18 9.03
CA GLU A 238 48.05 -35.93 7.88
C GLU A 238 47.89 -37.41 8.26
N VAL A 239 46.82 -37.72 9.00
CA VAL A 239 46.34 -39.10 9.12
C VAL A 239 45.75 -39.48 7.77
N LYS A 240 46.55 -40.14 6.93
CA LYS A 240 46.09 -40.75 5.67
C LYS A 240 45.33 -42.05 5.94
N GLU A 241 44.20 -41.93 6.63
CA GLU A 241 43.18 -42.97 6.66
C GLU A 241 42.23 -42.71 5.49
N ILE A 242 42.22 -43.61 4.50
CA ILE A 242 41.38 -43.46 3.29
C ILE A 242 39.96 -43.93 3.62
N ILE A 243 39.24 -43.08 4.36
CA ILE A 243 37.78 -43.18 4.50
C ILE A 243 37.18 -42.20 3.48
N ASN A 244 36.78 -42.73 2.33
CA ASN A 244 36.11 -41.96 1.28
C ASN A 244 34.65 -41.68 1.66
N GLU A 245 34.42 -40.80 2.62
CA GLU A 245 33.09 -40.18 2.85
C GLU A 245 32.78 -39.18 1.72
N ILE A 246 32.47 -39.76 0.56
CA ILE A 246 31.87 -39.05 -0.56
C ILE A 246 30.45 -38.69 -0.14
N TYR A 247 30.16 -37.40 0.00
CA TYR A 247 28.80 -36.88 0.07
C TYR A 247 28.08 -37.15 -1.25
N ARG A 248 27.51 -38.35 -1.38
CA ARG A 248 26.50 -38.63 -2.40
C ARG A 248 25.24 -37.85 -2.03
N VAL A 249 24.95 -36.85 -2.85
CA VAL A 249 23.55 -36.47 -3.12
C VAL A 249 22.82 -37.75 -3.55
N ASP A 250 21.59 -37.95 -3.07
CA ASP A 250 20.82 -39.14 -3.43
C ASP A 250 20.69 -39.19 -4.96
N PRO A 251 21.10 -40.28 -5.67
CA PRO A 251 21.17 -40.28 -7.13
C PRO A 251 19.86 -39.86 -7.81
N GLU A 252 18.71 -40.13 -7.18
CA GLU A 252 17.41 -39.65 -7.67
C GLU A 252 17.30 -38.12 -7.59
N THR A 253 17.75 -37.48 -6.52
CA THR A 253 17.78 -36.00 -6.41
C THR A 253 18.83 -35.34 -7.29
N GLU A 254 19.97 -36.00 -7.58
CA GLU A 254 20.95 -35.47 -8.54
C GLU A 254 20.41 -35.57 -9.98
N VAL A 255 19.78 -36.69 -10.34
CA VAL A 255 19.10 -36.87 -11.63
C VAL A 255 17.94 -35.88 -11.78
N GLU A 256 17.11 -35.69 -10.74
CA GLU A 256 15.99 -34.75 -10.79
C GLU A 256 16.47 -33.30 -10.85
N LEU A 257 17.58 -32.93 -10.21
CA LEU A 257 18.22 -31.62 -10.36
C LEU A 257 18.78 -31.39 -11.78
N VAL A 258 19.42 -32.41 -12.38
CA VAL A 258 19.89 -32.34 -13.78
C VAL A 258 18.70 -32.24 -14.74
N ARG A 259 17.63 -32.99 -14.48
CA ARG A 259 16.37 -32.94 -15.24
C ARG A 259 15.70 -31.59 -15.14
N LEU A 260 15.50 -31.04 -13.94
CA LEU A 260 14.88 -29.72 -13.74
C LEU A 260 15.72 -28.59 -14.36
N ARG A 261 17.06 -28.68 -14.31
CA ARG A 261 17.95 -27.76 -15.03
C ARG A 261 17.79 -27.87 -16.55
N LYS A 262 17.60 -29.08 -17.08
CA LYS A 262 17.33 -29.30 -18.50
C LYS A 262 15.94 -28.80 -18.91
N GLU A 263 14.90 -29.11 -18.15
CA GLU A 263 13.53 -28.64 -18.41
C GLU A 263 13.44 -27.10 -18.32
N LEU A 264 14.19 -26.46 -17.41
CA LEU A 264 14.36 -25.00 -17.41
C LEU A 264 15.10 -24.47 -18.64
N TYR A 265 16.17 -25.13 -19.08
CA TYR A 265 16.92 -24.71 -20.27
C TYR A 265 16.07 -24.86 -21.54
N ASP A 266 15.41 -26.00 -21.73
CA ASP A 266 14.55 -26.30 -22.86
C ASP A 266 13.29 -25.39 -22.85
N SER A 267 12.71 -25.11 -21.67
CA SER A 267 11.60 -24.14 -21.55
C SER A 267 12.04 -22.71 -21.87
N ASN A 268 13.22 -22.27 -21.41
CA ASN A 268 13.73 -20.93 -21.70
C ASN A 268 14.06 -20.79 -23.20
N ARG A 269 14.64 -21.84 -23.80
CA ARG A 269 14.84 -21.93 -25.25
C ARG A 269 13.51 -21.80 -26.01
N ASN A 270 12.50 -22.59 -25.64
CA ASN A 270 11.16 -22.53 -26.24
C ASN A 270 10.55 -21.13 -26.10
N CYS A 271 10.73 -20.44 -24.97
CA CYS A 271 10.33 -19.04 -24.84
C CYS A 271 11.03 -18.13 -25.86
N THR A 272 12.36 -18.25 -26.04
CA THR A 272 13.08 -17.44 -27.06
C THR A 272 12.71 -17.80 -28.50
N ASP A 273 12.37 -19.07 -28.77
CA ASP A 273 11.98 -19.51 -30.11
C ASP A 273 10.55 -19.07 -30.45
N LEU A 274 9.61 -19.13 -29.49
CA LEU A 274 8.28 -18.50 -29.59
C LEU A 274 8.38 -16.96 -29.70
N GLU A 275 9.32 -16.33 -29.00
CA GLU A 275 9.53 -14.88 -29.09
C GLU A 275 10.07 -14.46 -30.48
N LYS A 276 10.92 -15.29 -31.10
CA LYS A 276 11.34 -15.10 -32.51
C LYS A 276 10.15 -15.26 -33.46
N GLU A 277 9.32 -16.28 -33.26
CA GLU A 277 8.13 -16.57 -34.08
C GLU A 277 7.07 -15.46 -33.97
N ILE A 278 6.82 -14.94 -32.76
CA ILE A 278 5.98 -13.76 -32.52
C ILE A 278 6.56 -12.53 -33.23
N ASN A 279 7.88 -12.33 -33.21
CA ASN A 279 8.52 -11.23 -33.90
C ASN A 279 8.44 -11.35 -35.43
N SER A 280 8.58 -12.55 -36.02
CA SER A 280 8.35 -12.74 -37.46
C SER A 280 6.88 -12.50 -37.84
N VAL A 281 5.93 -13.07 -37.08
CA VAL A 281 4.49 -12.82 -37.31
C VAL A 281 4.13 -11.35 -37.14
N MET A 282 4.80 -10.60 -36.26
CA MET A 282 4.64 -9.14 -36.12
C MET A 282 5.23 -8.34 -37.29
N VAL A 283 6.32 -8.81 -37.92
CA VAL A 283 6.85 -8.25 -39.17
C VAL A 283 5.90 -8.53 -40.32
N ASP A 284 5.39 -9.76 -40.43
CA ASP A 284 4.42 -10.14 -41.47
C ASP A 284 3.07 -9.43 -41.30
N LEU A 285 2.62 -9.19 -40.06
CA LEU A 285 1.45 -8.34 -39.81
C LEU A 285 1.71 -6.87 -40.19
N LYS A 286 2.95 -6.37 -40.11
CA LYS A 286 3.30 -5.03 -40.59
C LYS A 286 3.33 -4.95 -42.12
N THR A 287 3.84 -5.97 -42.81
CA THR A 287 3.84 -6.01 -44.29
C THR A 287 2.44 -6.27 -44.86
N LEU A 288 1.63 -7.12 -44.24
CA LEU A 288 0.22 -7.30 -44.59
C LEU A 288 -0.61 -6.02 -44.34
N ARG A 289 -0.32 -5.26 -43.28
CA ARG A 289 -0.98 -3.96 -43.02
C ARG A 289 -0.50 -2.81 -43.92
N SER A 290 0.63 -2.94 -44.61
CA SER A 290 1.10 -1.93 -45.57
C SER A 290 0.69 -2.24 -47.02
N GLN A 291 0.23 -3.45 -47.33
CA GLN A 291 -0.44 -3.75 -48.60
C GLN A 291 -1.87 -3.19 -48.63
N LYS A 292 -2.26 -2.61 -49.78
CA LYS A 292 -3.66 -2.24 -50.03
C LYS A 292 -4.50 -3.51 -50.24
N PRO A 293 -5.77 -3.55 -49.75
CA PRO A 293 -6.58 -4.76 -49.84
C PRO A 293 -6.88 -5.14 -51.30
N LYS A 294 -6.58 -6.39 -51.65
CA LYS A 294 -7.03 -7.01 -52.91
C LYS A 294 -8.42 -7.60 -52.70
N SER A 295 -9.37 -7.21 -53.56
CA SER A 295 -10.72 -7.76 -53.58
C SER A 295 -10.77 -9.04 -54.41
N GLU A 296 -10.57 -10.19 -53.78
CA GLU A 296 -10.81 -11.49 -54.40
C GLU A 296 -12.31 -11.82 -54.36
N TYR A 297 -12.95 -11.86 -55.54
CA TYR A 297 -14.32 -12.33 -55.68
C TYR A 297 -14.35 -13.85 -55.62
N LYS A 298 -14.62 -14.39 -54.43
CA LYS A 298 -14.82 -15.84 -54.26
C LYS A 298 -16.23 -16.23 -54.68
N GLU A 299 -16.40 -16.70 -55.91
CA GLU A 299 -17.64 -17.37 -56.32
C GLU A 299 -17.89 -18.60 -55.43
N VAL A 300 -19.13 -18.70 -54.92
CA VAL A 300 -19.60 -19.85 -54.15
C VAL A 300 -20.63 -20.58 -55.01
N THR A 301 -20.15 -21.30 -56.02
CA THR A 301 -20.93 -22.29 -56.75
C THR A 301 -21.04 -23.57 -55.92
N GLN A 302 -22.26 -23.91 -55.50
CA GLN A 302 -22.52 -25.06 -54.65
C GLN A 302 -22.70 -26.35 -55.47
N GLU A 303 -21.63 -26.81 -56.12
CA GLU A 303 -21.63 -28.10 -56.81
C GLU A 303 -21.33 -29.26 -55.86
N VAL A 304 -22.19 -30.28 -55.86
CA VAL A 304 -22.05 -31.47 -55.00
C VAL A 304 -21.14 -32.49 -55.67
N ILE A 305 -19.84 -32.23 -55.66
CA ILE A 305 -18.82 -33.18 -56.10
C ILE A 305 -18.45 -34.09 -54.92
N LYS A 306 -18.62 -35.41 -55.09
CA LYS A 306 -18.09 -36.41 -54.14
C LYS A 306 -16.60 -36.62 -54.40
N GLU A 307 -15.75 -35.88 -53.69
CA GLU A 307 -14.33 -36.19 -53.63
C GLU A 307 -14.08 -37.47 -52.83
N GLU A 308 -13.60 -38.53 -53.49
CA GLU A 308 -12.94 -39.63 -52.79
C GLU A 308 -11.57 -39.16 -52.31
N LYS A 309 -11.39 -39.09 -50.98
CA LYS A 309 -10.15 -38.62 -50.37
C LYS A 309 -8.99 -39.55 -50.73
N SER A 310 -7.86 -38.97 -51.12
CA SER A 310 -6.69 -39.75 -51.55
C SER A 310 -6.23 -40.74 -50.47
N PRO A 311 -5.71 -41.92 -50.87
CA PRO A 311 -5.40 -42.98 -49.93
C PRO A 311 -4.22 -42.65 -49.00
N GLU A 312 -3.37 -41.67 -49.31
CA GLU A 312 -2.40 -41.12 -48.34
C GLU A 312 -3.09 -40.33 -47.21
N VAL A 313 -4.05 -39.44 -47.53
CA VAL A 313 -4.76 -38.64 -46.52
C VAL A 313 -5.57 -39.53 -45.58
N ILE A 314 -6.18 -40.59 -46.10
CA ILE A 314 -6.85 -41.60 -45.26
C ILE A 314 -5.86 -42.34 -44.36
N ARG A 315 -4.66 -42.67 -44.86
CA ARG A 315 -3.59 -43.31 -44.06
C ARG A 315 -3.06 -42.40 -42.95
N GLU A 316 -2.84 -41.11 -43.21
CA GLU A 316 -2.35 -40.19 -42.17
C GLU A 316 -3.43 -39.81 -41.16
N ILE A 317 -4.69 -39.63 -41.58
CA ILE A 317 -5.82 -39.49 -40.64
C ILE A 317 -5.95 -40.73 -39.75
N LYS A 318 -5.73 -41.94 -40.30
CA LYS A 318 -5.68 -43.17 -39.50
C LYS A 318 -4.50 -43.15 -38.53
N ARG A 319 -3.28 -42.82 -38.98
CA ARG A 319 -2.08 -42.74 -38.13
C ARG A 319 -2.24 -41.76 -36.98
N LEU A 320 -2.88 -40.61 -37.22
CA LEU A 320 -3.20 -39.61 -36.20
C LEU A 320 -4.29 -40.09 -35.23
N ASN A 321 -5.36 -40.76 -35.72
CA ASN A 321 -6.35 -41.39 -34.85
C ASN A 321 -5.74 -42.50 -33.99
N ASP A 322 -4.84 -43.32 -34.55
CA ASP A 322 -4.14 -44.38 -33.82
C ASP A 322 -3.25 -43.75 -32.72
N GLN A 323 -2.52 -42.67 -33.00
CA GLN A 323 -1.77 -41.89 -32.00
C GLN A 323 -2.66 -41.27 -30.91
N VAL A 324 -3.80 -40.67 -31.28
CA VAL A 324 -4.79 -40.13 -30.32
C VAL A 324 -5.38 -41.24 -29.45
N SER A 325 -5.62 -42.43 -30.01
CA SER A 325 -6.12 -43.59 -29.27
C SER A 325 -5.10 -44.08 -28.23
N LEU A 326 -3.82 -44.14 -28.59
CA LEU A 326 -2.73 -44.52 -27.69
C LEU A 326 -2.56 -43.50 -26.55
N LEU A 327 -2.61 -42.20 -26.87
CA LEU A 327 -2.59 -41.15 -25.84
C LEU A 327 -3.78 -41.26 -24.89
N ARG A 328 -4.98 -41.55 -25.41
CA ARG A 328 -6.20 -41.71 -24.60
C ARG A 328 -6.10 -42.93 -23.67
N VAL A 329 -5.67 -44.09 -24.18
CA VAL A 329 -5.41 -45.28 -23.36
C VAL A 329 -4.32 -45.03 -22.31
N SER A 330 -3.27 -44.25 -22.64
CA SER A 330 -2.25 -43.87 -21.66
C SER A 330 -2.83 -42.99 -20.54
N TYR A 331 -3.66 -42.00 -20.89
CA TYR A 331 -4.37 -41.16 -19.93
C TYR A 331 -5.29 -41.99 -19.02
N ASP A 332 -6.16 -42.81 -19.61
CA ASP A 332 -7.10 -43.66 -18.87
C ASP A 332 -6.34 -44.61 -17.91
N SER A 333 -5.23 -45.22 -18.36
CA SER A 333 -4.41 -46.10 -17.49
C SER A 333 -3.72 -45.38 -16.32
N THR A 334 -3.28 -44.13 -16.50
CA THR A 334 -2.71 -43.32 -15.40
C THR A 334 -3.79 -42.84 -14.42
N LEU A 335 -5.00 -42.58 -14.91
CA LEU A 335 -6.16 -42.27 -14.08
C LEU A 335 -6.61 -43.49 -13.25
N ASP A 336 -6.60 -44.68 -13.83
CA ASP A 336 -6.85 -45.95 -13.12
C ASP A 336 -5.74 -46.32 -12.12
N LEU A 337 -4.49 -45.94 -12.39
CA LEU A 337 -3.40 -46.07 -11.42
C LEU A 337 -3.60 -45.11 -10.24
N LEU A 338 -3.96 -43.84 -10.50
CA LEU A 338 -4.32 -42.87 -9.46
C LEU A 338 -5.55 -43.31 -8.65
N SER A 339 -6.52 -43.95 -9.29
CA SER A 339 -7.71 -44.52 -8.63
C SER A 339 -7.32 -45.64 -7.67
N ARG A 340 -6.48 -46.59 -8.12
CA ARG A 340 -5.93 -47.67 -7.27
C ARG A 340 -5.10 -47.14 -6.12
N LEU A 341 -4.13 -46.26 -6.36
CA LEU A 341 -3.29 -45.67 -5.30
C LEU A 341 -4.11 -44.87 -4.27
N ARG A 342 -5.20 -44.20 -4.69
CA ARG A 342 -6.14 -43.56 -3.75
C ARG A 342 -6.91 -44.59 -2.91
N LYS A 343 -7.41 -45.66 -3.55
CA LYS A 343 -8.11 -46.76 -2.87
C LYS A 343 -7.21 -47.46 -1.87
N GLU A 344 -5.99 -47.84 -2.26
CA GLU A 344 -4.96 -48.39 -1.38
C GLU A 344 -4.64 -47.43 -0.22
N ARG A 345 -4.43 -46.14 -0.49
CA ARG A 345 -4.17 -45.12 0.54
C ARG A 345 -5.32 -44.99 1.55
N ASP A 346 -6.57 -45.14 1.13
CA ASP A 346 -7.73 -45.12 2.03
C ASP A 346 -8.00 -46.49 2.70
N GLU A 347 -7.63 -47.60 2.07
CA GLU A 347 -7.60 -48.94 2.69
C GLU A 347 -6.55 -49.00 3.80
N TRP A 348 -5.33 -48.47 3.59
CA TRP A 348 -4.30 -48.28 4.61
C TRP A 348 -4.77 -47.42 5.80
N LYS A 349 -5.65 -46.43 5.59
CA LYS A 349 -6.27 -45.67 6.71
C LYS A 349 -7.28 -46.51 7.48
N VAL A 350 -8.10 -47.30 6.79
CA VAL A 350 -9.09 -48.21 7.40
C VAL A 350 -8.40 -49.35 8.14
N GLU A 351 -7.27 -49.85 7.63
CA GLU A 351 -6.46 -50.89 8.26
C GLU A 351 -5.72 -50.35 9.49
N LYS A 352 -5.09 -49.17 9.38
CA LYS A 352 -4.49 -48.44 10.51
C LYS A 352 -5.50 -48.03 11.61
N SER A 353 -6.81 -48.13 11.35
CA SER A 353 -7.87 -47.88 12.34
C SER A 353 -8.60 -49.14 12.83
N LYS A 354 -8.17 -50.34 12.43
CA LYS A 354 -8.60 -51.61 13.05
C LYS A 354 -7.69 -51.98 14.22
N LEU A 355 -8.26 -52.00 15.43
CA LEU A 355 -7.58 -52.44 16.64
C LEU A 355 -7.43 -53.97 16.64
N GLU A 356 -6.21 -54.48 16.49
CA GLU A 356 -5.89 -55.86 16.85
C GLU A 356 -5.55 -55.95 18.35
N THR A 357 -6.16 -56.90 19.06
CA THR A 357 -6.06 -57.02 20.52
C THR A 357 -5.62 -58.41 20.94
N LYS A 358 -4.38 -58.55 21.45
CA LYS A 358 -3.99 -59.63 22.38
C LYS A 358 -2.64 -59.41 23.09
N LEU A 359 -2.73 -59.44 24.42
CA LEU A 359 -1.76 -59.93 25.41
C LEU A 359 -0.25 -59.58 25.28
N VAL A 360 0.17 -58.61 26.11
CA VAL A 360 1.45 -58.54 26.86
C VAL A 360 2.76 -58.79 26.07
N ASN A 361 3.41 -57.68 25.72
CA ASN A 361 4.69 -57.34 26.35
C ASN A 361 4.86 -55.82 26.48
N LYS A 362 5.75 -55.35 27.37
CA LYS A 362 5.76 -53.96 27.85
C LYS A 362 6.94 -53.16 27.30
N GLU A 363 6.75 -52.53 26.14
CA GLU A 363 7.68 -51.50 25.63
C GLU A 363 6.98 -50.14 25.56
N VAL A 364 7.58 -49.15 26.23
CA VAL A 364 7.06 -47.77 26.28
C VAL A 364 7.84 -46.94 25.27
N VAL A 365 7.37 -46.93 24.02
CA VAL A 365 7.87 -45.99 23.00
C VAL A 365 7.33 -44.60 23.34
N LYS A 366 8.14 -43.84 24.08
CA LYS A 366 7.86 -42.45 24.43
C LYS A 366 8.15 -41.57 23.21
N TYR A 367 7.11 -41.14 22.50
CA TYR A 367 7.23 -40.07 21.51
C TYR A 367 7.56 -38.77 22.25
N GLU A 368 8.83 -38.37 22.21
CA GLU A 368 9.21 -36.98 22.45
C GLU A 368 9.07 -36.22 21.13
N ASN A 369 8.42 -35.06 21.19
CA ASN A 369 8.37 -34.15 20.04
C ASN A 369 9.79 -33.70 19.70
N ASP A 370 10.07 -33.42 18.42
CA ASP A 370 11.35 -32.82 18.03
C ASP A 370 11.56 -31.51 18.84
N PRO A 371 12.62 -31.42 19.67
CA PRO A 371 12.87 -30.25 20.50
C PRO A 371 13.14 -28.96 19.72
N LEU A 372 13.40 -29.05 18.41
CA LEU A 372 13.48 -27.89 17.51
C LEU A 372 12.09 -27.44 17.08
N LEU A 373 11.22 -28.37 16.69
CA LEU A 373 9.85 -28.09 16.24
C LEU A 373 8.97 -27.54 17.38
N GLU A 374 9.15 -28.03 18.62
CA GLU A 374 8.45 -27.49 19.78
C GLU A 374 8.97 -26.08 20.16
N LYS A 375 10.27 -25.82 20.03
CA LYS A 375 10.85 -24.46 20.20
C LYS A 375 10.41 -23.49 19.11
N GLU A 376 10.25 -23.96 17.87
CA GLU A 376 9.71 -23.16 16.77
C GLU A 376 8.22 -22.86 16.98
N ALA A 377 7.42 -23.85 17.37
CA ALA A 377 6.02 -23.63 17.73
C ALA A 377 5.87 -22.63 18.89
N ASP A 378 6.70 -22.74 19.93
CA ASP A 378 6.69 -21.78 21.06
C ASP A 378 7.34 -20.44 20.73
N ARG A 379 8.18 -20.35 19.70
CA ARG A 379 8.59 -19.08 19.08
C ARG A 379 7.42 -18.44 18.36
N LEU A 380 6.78 -19.12 17.41
CA LEU A 380 5.61 -18.58 16.69
C LEU A 380 4.47 -18.19 17.65
N ARG A 381 4.22 -18.96 18.71
CA ARG A 381 3.27 -18.60 19.78
C ARG A 381 3.70 -17.39 20.62
N ARG A 382 4.97 -17.01 20.63
CA ARG A 382 5.50 -15.83 21.33
C ARG A 382 5.46 -14.63 20.40
N ASP A 383 5.98 -14.77 19.19
CA ASP A 383 5.97 -13.78 18.12
C ASP A 383 4.51 -13.29 17.86
N VAL A 384 3.52 -14.20 17.79
CA VAL A 384 2.08 -13.84 17.67
C VAL A 384 1.53 -13.12 18.91
N ARG A 385 2.00 -13.43 20.13
CA ARG A 385 1.59 -12.71 21.35
C ARG A 385 2.20 -11.31 21.42
N GLU A 386 3.44 -11.16 20.96
CA GLU A 386 4.12 -9.87 20.84
C GLU A 386 3.49 -9.01 19.74
N GLU A 387 3.13 -9.57 18.59
CA GLU A 387 2.40 -8.86 17.52
C GLU A 387 1.01 -8.39 17.99
N ILE A 388 0.25 -9.23 18.72
CA ILE A 388 -1.01 -8.83 19.35
C ILE A 388 -0.82 -7.68 20.34
N GLN A 389 0.28 -7.67 21.10
CA GLN A 389 0.54 -6.60 22.07
C GLN A 389 1.04 -5.32 21.40
N GLN A 390 1.93 -5.41 20.40
CA GLN A 390 2.33 -4.27 19.57
C GLN A 390 1.13 -3.63 18.88
N ARG A 391 0.21 -4.45 18.35
CA ARG A 391 -1.05 -3.98 17.77
C ARG A 391 -1.91 -3.22 18.80
N ARG A 392 -2.06 -3.72 20.02
CA ARG A 392 -2.80 -3.00 21.09
C ARG A 392 -2.14 -1.66 21.43
N ASN A 393 -0.82 -1.62 21.58
CA ASN A 393 -0.07 -0.39 21.85
C ASN A 393 -0.21 0.62 20.68
N MET A 394 -0.29 0.14 19.43
CA MET A 394 -0.58 0.97 18.26
C MET A 394 -2.03 1.47 18.25
N GLU A 395 -3.01 0.63 18.57
CA GLU A 395 -4.43 1.03 18.68
C GLU A 395 -4.62 2.07 19.81
N GLU A 396 -3.90 1.93 20.93
CA GLU A 396 -3.88 2.90 22.04
C GLU A 396 -3.23 4.24 21.63
N THR A 397 -2.05 4.22 21.01
CA THR A 397 -1.39 5.46 20.53
C THR A 397 -2.17 6.16 19.42
N VAL A 398 -2.88 5.41 18.56
CA VAL A 398 -3.81 5.99 17.57
C VAL A 398 -5.01 6.64 18.25
N PHE A 399 -5.60 6.02 19.27
CA PHE A 399 -6.68 6.62 20.06
C PHE A 399 -6.21 7.91 20.75
N ASP A 400 -5.00 7.91 21.30
CA ASP A 400 -4.39 9.05 21.97
C ASP A 400 -4.08 10.22 21.00
N LEU A 401 -3.59 9.90 19.80
CA LEU A 401 -3.41 10.85 18.70
C LEU A 401 -4.74 11.38 18.16
N GLN A 402 -5.79 10.55 18.09
CA GLN A 402 -7.13 10.96 17.68
C GLN A 402 -7.77 11.92 18.72
N ASN A 403 -7.61 11.65 20.01
CA ASN A 403 -8.03 12.56 21.08
C ASN A 403 -7.26 13.89 21.02
N LYS A 404 -5.93 13.85 20.82
CA LYS A 404 -5.11 15.06 20.62
C LYS A 404 -5.51 15.82 19.36
N TYR A 405 -5.84 15.14 18.26
CA TYR A 405 -6.37 15.76 17.04
C TYR A 405 -7.69 16.48 17.31
N ILE A 406 -8.65 15.82 17.99
CA ILE A 406 -9.93 16.43 18.38
C ILE A 406 -9.73 17.63 19.32
N MET A 407 -8.73 17.59 20.22
CA MET A 407 -8.38 18.76 21.04
C MET A 407 -7.79 19.91 20.22
N VAL A 408 -6.90 19.64 19.25
CA VAL A 408 -6.32 20.65 18.36
C VAL A 408 -7.37 21.23 17.41
N GLU A 409 -8.27 20.39 16.89
CA GLU A 409 -9.41 20.80 16.06
C GLU A 409 -10.36 21.73 16.83
N ARG A 410 -10.63 21.43 18.11
CA ARG A 410 -11.36 22.31 19.04
C ARG A 410 -10.58 23.57 19.47
N GLN A 411 -9.28 23.65 19.17
CA GLN A 411 -8.42 24.81 19.48
C GLN A 411 -8.09 25.67 18.25
N LYS A 412 -8.46 25.24 17.03
CA LYS A 412 -8.37 26.10 15.84
C LYS A 412 -9.42 27.21 15.92
N PRO A 413 -9.03 28.51 15.89
CA PRO A 413 -9.99 29.57 15.64
C PRO A 413 -10.51 29.46 14.19
N GLU A 414 -11.81 29.70 13.99
CA GLU A 414 -12.39 29.75 12.65
C GLU A 414 -11.84 30.96 11.88
N GLU A 415 -11.15 30.73 10.76
CA GLU A 415 -10.77 31.79 9.81
C GLU A 415 -12.00 32.33 9.07
N LYS A 416 -12.71 33.25 9.73
CA LYS A 416 -13.84 33.96 9.15
C LYS A 416 -13.34 35.01 8.16
N ILE A 417 -13.36 34.65 6.87
CA ILE A 417 -13.29 35.61 5.77
C ILE A 417 -14.54 36.49 5.83
N VAL A 418 -14.40 37.69 6.38
CA VAL A 418 -15.52 38.63 6.57
C VAL A 418 -15.83 39.35 5.25
N MET A 419 -16.78 38.82 4.48
CA MET A 419 -17.65 39.69 3.70
C MET A 419 -18.56 40.46 4.67
N LYS A 420 -18.55 41.79 4.54
CA LYS A 420 -19.10 42.72 5.54
C LYS A 420 -20.55 43.08 5.23
N GLU A 421 -21.49 42.36 5.84
CA GLU A 421 -22.89 42.79 5.92
C GLU A 421 -23.31 42.93 7.40
N VAL A 422 -24.14 43.94 7.70
CA VAL A 422 -24.28 44.47 9.07
C VAL A 422 -25.60 44.04 9.71
N VAL A 423 -25.55 42.99 10.54
CA VAL A 423 -26.62 42.65 11.49
C VAL A 423 -26.01 42.42 12.88
N ARG A 424 -26.40 43.24 13.86
CA ARG A 424 -26.10 42.96 15.28
C ARG A 424 -27.04 41.86 15.77
N LEU A 425 -26.48 40.73 16.20
CA LEU A 425 -27.21 39.71 16.95
C LEU A 425 -26.75 39.69 18.41
N GLU A 426 -27.43 40.47 19.24
CA GLU A 426 -27.18 40.52 20.69
C GLU A 426 -27.93 39.36 21.37
N LYS A 427 -27.20 38.34 21.83
CA LYS A 427 -27.78 37.20 22.56
C LYS A 427 -27.89 37.55 24.06
N ASP A 428 -29.06 37.34 24.66
CA ASP A 428 -29.33 37.69 26.06
C ASP A 428 -28.35 36.93 27.00
N PRO A 429 -27.54 37.63 27.83
CA PRO A 429 -26.58 37.00 28.73
C PRO A 429 -27.23 36.07 29.76
N LYS A 430 -28.54 36.22 30.06
CA LYS A 430 -29.27 35.28 30.91
C LYS A 430 -29.33 33.87 30.32
N GLN A 431 -29.51 33.77 29.00
CA GLN A 431 -29.64 32.49 28.30
C GLN A 431 -28.33 31.69 28.32
N LEU A 432 -27.19 32.40 28.31
CA LEU A 432 -25.86 31.82 28.48
C LEU A 432 -25.63 31.35 29.94
N LEU A 433 -26.08 32.13 30.93
CA LEU A 433 -26.09 31.77 32.35
C LEU A 433 -27.01 30.57 32.67
N GLU A 434 -28.13 30.43 31.97
CA GLU A 434 -29.02 29.26 32.07
C GLU A 434 -28.41 28.03 31.40
N TYR A 435 -27.76 28.18 30.25
CA TYR A 435 -27.00 27.09 29.62
C TYR A 435 -25.87 26.58 30.53
N GLU A 436 -25.09 27.48 31.15
CA GLU A 436 -24.06 27.10 32.13
C GLU A 436 -24.64 26.37 33.36
N LYS A 437 -25.79 26.81 33.88
CA LYS A 437 -26.47 26.14 35.00
C LYS A 437 -26.96 24.75 34.59
N LEU A 438 -27.57 24.64 33.42
CA LEU A 438 -28.06 23.36 32.89
C LEU A 438 -26.91 22.37 32.68
N ASN A 439 -25.77 22.83 32.15
CA ASN A 439 -24.58 21.99 31.98
C ASN A 439 -24.01 21.54 33.34
N LYS A 440 -23.94 22.42 34.34
CA LYS A 440 -23.49 22.07 35.71
C LYS A 440 -24.43 21.09 36.40
N ASN A 441 -25.75 21.24 36.21
CA ASN A 441 -26.73 20.27 36.70
C ASN A 441 -26.58 18.91 36.01
N LEU A 442 -26.39 18.89 34.69
CA LEU A 442 -26.15 17.68 33.91
C LEU A 442 -24.87 16.97 34.35
N ASP A 443 -23.79 17.70 34.64
CA ASP A 443 -22.54 17.14 35.18
C ASP A 443 -22.74 16.48 36.56
N GLU A 444 -23.52 17.10 37.46
CA GLU A 444 -23.85 16.51 38.77
C GLU A 444 -24.82 15.34 38.69
N GLU A 445 -25.75 15.35 37.73
CA GLU A 445 -26.64 14.21 37.49
C GLU A 445 -25.89 13.03 36.84
N VAL A 446 -24.93 13.29 35.94
CA VAL A 446 -24.00 12.27 35.42
C VAL A 446 -23.09 11.71 36.52
N LYS A 447 -22.58 12.54 37.43
CA LYS A 447 -21.83 12.08 38.62
C LYS A 447 -22.70 11.21 39.52
N SER A 448 -23.95 11.61 39.76
CA SER A 448 -24.91 10.89 40.61
C SER A 448 -25.29 9.54 39.99
N ARG A 449 -25.58 9.51 38.69
CA ARG A 449 -25.78 8.27 37.93
C ARG A 449 -24.56 7.35 38.00
N ARG A 450 -23.33 7.86 37.89
CA ARG A 450 -22.10 7.05 38.02
C ARG A 450 -21.96 6.43 39.42
N LYS A 451 -22.38 7.12 40.49
CA LYS A 451 -22.42 6.54 41.85
C LYS A 451 -23.43 5.38 41.93
N LEU A 452 -24.65 5.59 41.43
CA LEU A 452 -25.68 4.54 41.36
C LEU A 452 -25.26 3.34 40.50
N GLU A 453 -24.56 3.56 39.38
CA GLU A 453 -24.01 2.47 38.56
C GLU A 453 -22.87 1.70 39.25
N LEU A 454 -22.15 2.29 40.21
CA LEU A 454 -21.18 1.58 41.05
C LEU A 454 -21.88 0.78 42.15
N GLU A 455 -22.87 1.38 42.82
CA GLU A 455 -23.71 0.72 43.83
C GLU A 455 -24.45 -0.49 43.24
N VAL A 456 -25.04 -0.37 42.05
CA VAL A 456 -25.68 -1.49 41.33
C VAL A 456 -24.68 -2.58 40.94
N ARG A 457 -23.41 -2.27 40.65
CA ARG A 457 -22.37 -3.30 40.46
C ARG A 457 -22.03 -4.01 41.77
N GLN A 458 -21.90 -3.27 42.87
CA GLN A 458 -21.62 -3.83 44.19
C GLN A 458 -22.76 -4.74 44.67
N LEU A 459 -24.01 -4.29 44.51
CA LEU A 459 -25.20 -5.09 44.82
C LEU A 459 -25.30 -6.35 43.95
N ARG A 460 -24.99 -6.28 42.65
CA ARG A 460 -24.93 -7.47 41.77
C ARG A 460 -23.85 -8.46 42.21
N ALA A 461 -22.64 -7.98 42.53
CA ALA A 461 -21.57 -8.84 43.03
C ALA A 461 -21.92 -9.49 44.38
N LEU A 462 -22.62 -8.76 45.26
CA LEU A 462 -23.12 -9.29 46.54
C LEU A 462 -24.21 -10.35 46.32
N VAL A 463 -25.15 -10.11 45.39
CA VAL A 463 -26.19 -11.10 45.02
C VAL A 463 -25.54 -12.36 44.45
N GLU A 464 -24.60 -12.23 43.50
CA GLU A 464 -23.89 -13.38 42.93
C GLU A 464 -23.07 -14.14 43.99
N GLU A 465 -22.52 -13.45 44.99
CA GLU A 465 -21.91 -14.08 46.16
C GLU A 465 -22.92 -14.82 47.04
N LYS A 466 -24.10 -14.25 47.30
CA LYS A 466 -25.18 -14.94 48.04
C LYS A 466 -25.76 -16.12 47.26
N GLU A 467 -25.89 -16.03 45.95
CA GLU A 467 -26.28 -17.13 45.07
C GLU A 467 -25.24 -18.25 45.08
N ARG A 468 -23.94 -17.93 44.97
CA ARG A 468 -22.86 -18.91 45.13
C ARG A 468 -22.86 -19.56 46.52
N ASN A 469 -23.11 -18.81 47.59
CA ASN A 469 -23.26 -19.38 48.94
C ASN A 469 -24.51 -20.27 49.07
N LEU A 470 -25.65 -19.88 48.49
CA LEU A 470 -26.90 -20.67 48.49
C LEU A 470 -26.81 -21.94 47.64
N ALA A 471 -25.98 -21.94 46.59
CA ALA A 471 -25.66 -23.12 45.78
C ALA A 471 -24.67 -24.07 46.48
N LEU A 472 -23.77 -23.55 47.34
CA LEU A 472 -22.85 -24.33 48.17
C LEU A 472 -23.49 -24.87 49.45
N MET A 473 -24.65 -24.37 49.86
CA MET A 473 -25.44 -24.93 50.96
C MET A 473 -26.25 -26.14 50.50
N ASP A 474 -25.97 -27.30 51.08
CA ASP A 474 -26.83 -28.49 50.99
C ASP A 474 -28.26 -28.15 51.44
N ASP A 475 -29.26 -28.76 50.80
CA ASP A 475 -30.66 -28.60 51.22
C ASP A 475 -30.92 -29.10 52.66
N ARG A 476 -30.03 -29.97 53.17
CA ARG A 476 -29.97 -30.37 54.57
C ARG A 476 -29.67 -29.18 55.50
N GLN A 477 -28.75 -28.29 55.13
CA GLN A 477 -28.45 -27.08 55.90
C GLN A 477 -29.58 -26.05 55.78
N LYS A 478 -30.15 -25.86 54.59
CA LYS A 478 -31.32 -24.99 54.40
C LYS A 478 -32.49 -25.41 55.29
N LYS A 479 -32.77 -26.71 55.37
CA LYS A 479 -33.78 -27.26 56.29
C LYS A 479 -33.45 -27.02 57.77
N ILE A 480 -32.20 -27.25 58.19
CA ILE A 480 -31.76 -26.99 59.58
C ILE A 480 -31.94 -25.51 59.94
N GLN A 481 -31.55 -24.61 59.06
CA GLN A 481 -31.62 -23.17 59.29
C GLN A 481 -33.08 -22.68 59.41
N VAL A 482 -33.96 -23.11 58.51
CA VAL A 482 -35.41 -22.87 58.59
C VAL A 482 -36.02 -23.48 59.86
N GLU A 483 -35.60 -24.68 60.30
CA GLU A 483 -36.06 -25.25 61.58
C GLU A 483 -35.55 -24.47 62.80
N THR A 484 -34.36 -23.87 62.76
CA THR A 484 -33.88 -23.01 63.86
C THR A 484 -34.58 -21.66 63.91
N GLU A 485 -34.85 -21.04 62.75
CA GLU A 485 -35.61 -19.78 62.66
C GLU A 485 -37.07 -19.99 63.11
N LEU A 486 -37.71 -21.10 62.72
CA LEU A 486 -39.03 -21.48 63.22
C LEU A 486 -39.07 -21.69 64.75
N ARG A 487 -37.98 -22.15 65.37
CA ARG A 487 -37.89 -22.27 66.83
C ARG A 487 -37.74 -20.90 67.50
N GLN A 488 -36.89 -20.03 66.96
CA GLN A 488 -36.69 -18.66 67.49
C GLN A 488 -37.94 -17.78 67.34
N ILE A 489 -38.63 -17.86 66.20
CA ILE A 489 -39.90 -17.15 65.98
C ILE A 489 -40.97 -17.66 66.96
N LYS A 490 -41.06 -18.99 67.19
CA LYS A 490 -42.00 -19.56 68.17
C LYS A 490 -41.68 -19.15 69.60
N SER A 491 -40.42 -19.11 70.03
CA SER A 491 -40.09 -18.59 71.37
C SER A 491 -40.39 -17.10 71.48
N ARG A 492 -40.13 -16.30 70.44
CA ARG A 492 -40.40 -14.86 70.47
C ARG A 492 -41.90 -14.53 70.46
N ILE A 493 -42.73 -15.30 69.76
CA ILE A 493 -44.19 -15.20 69.86
C ILE A 493 -44.63 -15.51 71.29
N LEU A 494 -44.14 -16.60 71.88
CA LEU A 494 -44.50 -17.00 73.24
C LEU A 494 -44.01 -16.02 74.33
N GLU A 495 -42.93 -15.27 74.09
CA GLU A 495 -42.55 -14.12 74.92
C GLU A 495 -43.56 -12.96 74.80
N LEU A 496 -43.96 -12.61 73.58
CA LEU A 496 -44.87 -11.49 73.30
C LEU A 496 -46.32 -11.78 73.74
N GLU A 497 -46.75 -13.04 73.75
CA GLU A 497 -48.06 -13.47 74.26
C GLU A 497 -48.16 -13.41 75.80
N ASN A 498 -47.03 -13.31 76.53
CA ASN A 498 -46.98 -13.37 77.99
C ASN A 498 -46.64 -12.04 78.69
N THR A 499 -46.61 -10.90 77.98
CA THR A 499 -46.36 -9.58 78.61
C THR A 499 -47.65 -8.96 79.17
N PRO A 500 -47.75 -8.65 80.49
CA PRO A 500 -48.89 -7.95 81.05
C PRO A 500 -48.92 -6.47 80.65
N GLN A 501 -50.12 -5.88 80.55
CA GLN A 501 -50.30 -4.49 80.13
C GLN A 501 -49.99 -3.48 81.26
N PRO A 502 -49.44 -2.29 80.92
CA PRO A 502 -49.14 -1.25 81.90
C PRO A 502 -50.40 -0.53 82.40
N ILE A 503 -50.42 -0.18 83.69
CA ILE A 503 -51.50 0.57 84.34
C ILE A 503 -51.25 2.07 84.15
N ALA A 504 -52.28 2.82 83.77
CA ALA A 504 -52.21 4.29 83.63
C ALA A 504 -52.50 4.98 84.98
N GLU A 505 -51.60 5.88 85.39
CA GLU A 505 -51.78 6.70 86.60
C GLU A 505 -52.83 7.79 86.38
N LYS A 506 -53.62 8.08 87.42
CA LYS A 506 -54.73 9.05 87.36
C LYS A 506 -54.51 10.18 88.36
N ILE A 507 -54.16 11.36 87.85
CA ILE A 507 -53.92 12.57 88.65
C ILE A 507 -55.25 13.04 89.29
N ILE A 508 -55.21 13.31 90.60
CA ILE A 508 -56.24 14.02 91.36
C ILE A 508 -55.53 15.05 92.25
N ILE A 509 -56.12 16.24 92.40
CA ILE A 509 -55.58 17.35 93.21
C ILE A 509 -56.65 17.75 94.22
N GLU A 510 -56.34 17.61 95.51
CA GLU A 510 -57.03 18.22 96.67
C GLU A 510 -55.94 18.35 97.75
N GLU A 511 -55.52 19.56 98.09
CA GLU A 511 -56.11 20.52 99.04
C GLU A 511 -55.65 20.28 100.49
N VAL A 512 -55.18 21.36 101.14
CA VAL A 512 -54.41 21.29 102.39
C VAL A 512 -55.31 21.57 103.59
N LEU A 513 -55.72 20.52 104.31
CA LEU A 513 -56.33 20.64 105.64
C LEU A 513 -55.35 20.24 106.75
N LYS A 514 -55.07 21.22 107.61
CA LYS A 514 -54.07 21.14 108.68
C LYS A 514 -54.72 20.65 109.98
N VAL A 515 -54.57 19.36 110.29
CA VAL A 515 -55.01 18.76 111.57
C VAL A 515 -53.79 18.55 112.47
N GLU A 516 -53.87 18.99 113.73
CA GLU A 516 -52.73 18.99 114.65
C GLU A 516 -52.94 17.97 115.79
N ARG A 517 -51.87 17.20 116.11
CA ARG A 517 -51.62 16.44 117.36
C ARG A 517 -52.32 15.08 117.58
N ASP A 518 -51.53 14.09 118.00
CA ASP A 518 -51.42 13.81 119.44
C ASP A 518 -49.96 13.42 119.82
N PRO A 519 -49.22 14.26 120.58
CA PRO A 519 -47.84 13.98 120.99
C PRO A 519 -47.70 12.80 121.96
N LYS A 520 -48.79 12.30 122.57
CA LYS A 520 -48.76 11.05 123.37
C LYS A 520 -48.70 9.84 122.46
N LEU A 521 -49.49 9.84 121.38
CA LEU A 521 -49.49 8.76 120.39
C LEU A 521 -48.13 8.70 119.68
N GLU A 522 -47.58 9.85 119.30
CA GLU A 522 -46.25 9.92 118.67
C GLU A 522 -45.12 9.43 119.59
N LYS A 523 -45.17 9.70 120.91
CA LYS A 523 -44.21 9.14 121.89
C LYS A 523 -44.32 7.63 122.05
N LEU A 524 -45.53 7.07 122.01
CA LEU A 524 -45.73 5.61 122.04
C LEU A 524 -45.29 4.96 120.72
N THR A 525 -45.61 5.55 119.58
CA THR A 525 -45.21 5.05 118.26
C THR A 525 -43.71 5.16 118.02
N SER A 526 -43.06 6.23 118.48
CA SER A 526 -41.59 6.35 118.42
C SER A 526 -40.90 5.40 119.40
N GLY A 527 -41.44 5.22 120.62
CA GLY A 527 -40.99 4.17 121.56
C GLY A 527 -41.00 2.79 120.91
N LEU A 528 -42.19 2.35 120.45
CA LEU A 528 -42.38 1.07 119.75
C LEU A 528 -41.49 0.93 118.50
N ARG A 529 -41.25 2.00 117.73
CA ARG A 529 -40.27 1.98 116.63
C ARG A 529 -38.84 1.81 117.13
N THR A 530 -38.42 2.47 118.21
CA THR A 530 -37.07 2.23 118.76
C THR A 530 -36.91 0.83 119.32
N ASP A 531 -37.95 0.26 119.92
CA ASP A 531 -37.92 -1.12 120.45
C ASP A 531 -37.99 -2.16 119.34
N MET A 532 -38.79 -1.94 118.29
CA MET A 532 -38.79 -2.75 117.06
C MET A 532 -37.41 -2.69 116.36
N ASN A 533 -36.74 -1.53 116.31
CA ASN A 533 -35.40 -1.43 115.74
C ASN A 533 -34.32 -2.08 116.65
N LYS A 534 -34.52 -2.12 117.97
CA LYS A 534 -33.68 -2.91 118.90
C LYS A 534 -33.88 -4.40 118.68
N GLU A 535 -35.12 -4.86 118.52
CA GLU A 535 -35.43 -6.24 118.14
C GLU A 535 -34.86 -6.59 116.77
N GLU A 536 -35.01 -5.76 115.74
CA GLU A 536 -34.44 -5.99 114.40
C GLU A 536 -32.91 -6.07 114.43
N THR A 537 -32.24 -5.24 115.24
CA THR A 537 -30.79 -5.30 115.42
C THR A 537 -30.34 -6.47 116.30
N ASN A 538 -31.15 -6.92 117.27
CA ASN A 538 -30.94 -8.14 118.05
C ASN A 538 -31.15 -9.40 117.19
N ILE A 539 -32.21 -9.47 116.39
CA ILE A 539 -32.45 -10.51 115.37
C ILE A 539 -31.27 -10.53 114.39
N SER A 540 -30.84 -9.37 113.89
CA SER A 540 -29.66 -9.27 113.03
C SER A 540 -28.35 -9.72 113.71
N ARG A 541 -28.24 -9.63 115.04
CA ARG A 541 -27.12 -10.23 115.81
C ARG A 541 -27.29 -11.74 115.91
N LEU A 542 -28.43 -12.21 116.41
CA LEU A 542 -28.77 -13.63 116.55
C LEU A 542 -28.67 -14.38 115.22
N GLU A 543 -29.01 -13.78 114.08
CA GLU A 543 -28.76 -14.36 112.77
C GLU A 543 -27.27 -14.44 112.42
N ARG A 544 -26.46 -13.42 112.75
CA ARG A 544 -25.01 -13.49 112.57
C ARG A 544 -24.42 -14.58 113.46
N ASP A 545 -24.89 -14.71 114.68
CA ASP A 545 -24.46 -15.74 115.63
C ASP A 545 -24.94 -17.13 115.20
N ILE A 546 -26.15 -17.27 114.65
CA ILE A 546 -26.64 -18.51 114.03
C ILE A 546 -25.83 -18.86 112.78
N ARG A 547 -25.45 -17.88 111.94
CA ARG A 547 -24.54 -18.09 110.79
C ARG A 547 -23.14 -18.51 111.25
N ASN A 548 -22.57 -17.83 112.24
CA ASN A 548 -21.28 -18.15 112.85
C ASN A 548 -21.29 -19.53 113.53
N LEU A 549 -22.37 -19.88 114.23
CA LEU A 549 -22.57 -21.19 114.84
C LEU A 549 -22.77 -22.27 113.76
N LYS A 550 -23.48 -22.00 112.67
CA LYS A 550 -23.56 -22.92 111.50
C LYS A 550 -22.17 -23.19 110.92
N ILE A 551 -21.37 -22.14 110.72
CA ILE A 551 -19.98 -22.26 110.25
C ILE A 551 -19.15 -23.08 111.24
N LYS A 552 -19.26 -22.82 112.55
CA LYS A 552 -18.63 -23.64 113.60
C LYS A 552 -19.12 -25.09 113.62
N LEU A 553 -20.39 -25.35 113.35
CA LEU A 553 -20.96 -26.70 113.29
C LEU A 553 -20.48 -27.46 112.04
N ASP A 554 -20.33 -26.78 110.90
CA ASP A 554 -19.75 -27.34 109.68
C ASP A 554 -18.22 -27.50 109.74
N ILE A 555 -17.53 -26.69 110.56
CA ILE A 555 -16.11 -26.90 110.91
C ILE A 555 -15.99 -28.12 111.83
N LEU A 556 -16.72 -28.17 112.95
CA LEU A 556 -16.70 -29.30 113.89
C LEU A 556 -17.16 -30.62 113.25
N ARG A 557 -18.08 -30.57 112.27
CA ARG A 557 -18.46 -31.75 111.46
C ARG A 557 -17.36 -32.24 110.51
N LYS A 558 -16.41 -31.40 110.13
CA LYS A 558 -15.23 -31.77 109.33
C LYS A 558 -14.04 -32.18 110.20
N GLU A 559 -13.88 -31.55 111.37
CA GLU A 559 -12.84 -31.92 112.35
C GLU A 559 -13.10 -33.29 112.98
N LYS A 560 -14.36 -33.67 113.20
CA LYS A 560 -14.72 -34.96 113.84
C LYS A 560 -14.57 -36.19 112.92
N SER A 561 -13.84 -36.09 111.80
CA SER A 561 -13.65 -37.20 110.84
C SER A 561 -12.24 -37.29 110.24
N ILE A 562 -11.19 -36.95 110.99
CA ILE A 562 -9.79 -37.22 110.58
C ILE A 562 -8.97 -37.81 111.73
N GLU A 563 -8.89 -39.14 111.83
CA GLU A 563 -7.63 -39.81 112.21
C GLU A 563 -7.55 -41.28 111.75
N LYS A 564 -7.19 -41.53 110.48
CA LYS A 564 -5.95 -42.24 110.10
C LYS A 564 -5.85 -42.54 108.59
N THR A 565 -4.61 -42.48 108.10
CA THR A 565 -4.10 -43.05 106.83
C THR A 565 -4.90 -42.78 105.55
N VAL A 566 -4.64 -41.65 104.89
CA VAL A 566 -3.62 -41.52 103.80
C VAL A 566 -3.56 -40.03 103.44
N TYR A 567 -2.38 -39.41 103.52
CA TYR A 567 -2.24 -37.96 103.35
C TYR A 567 -2.31 -37.55 101.87
N LYS A 568 -3.43 -36.93 101.47
CA LYS A 568 -3.53 -36.09 100.28
C LYS A 568 -4.05 -34.71 100.68
N GLU A 569 -3.13 -33.78 100.83
CA GLU A 569 -3.38 -32.41 101.24
C GLU A 569 -4.13 -31.63 100.16
N VAL A 570 -5.40 -31.30 100.41
CA VAL A 570 -6.19 -30.44 99.52
C VAL A 570 -6.19 -29.02 100.10
N ILE A 571 -5.11 -28.29 99.80
CA ILE A 571 -4.96 -26.88 100.15
C ILE A 571 -6.12 -26.12 99.50
N ARG A 572 -7.02 -25.54 100.31
CA ARG A 572 -7.87 -24.45 99.84
C ARG A 572 -7.00 -23.20 99.77
N VAL A 573 -6.35 -23.04 98.62
CA VAL A 573 -5.66 -21.80 98.26
C VAL A 573 -6.71 -20.69 98.19
N GLU A 574 -6.79 -19.87 99.22
CA GLU A 574 -7.15 -18.47 98.99
C GLU A 574 -6.13 -17.95 97.99
N LYS A 575 -6.62 -17.46 96.84
CA LYS A 575 -5.71 -16.92 95.85
C LYS A 575 -5.09 -15.67 96.45
N ASP A 576 -3.78 -15.70 96.69
CA ASP A 576 -3.02 -14.52 97.05
C ASP A 576 -3.37 -13.39 96.09
N GLN A 577 -3.91 -12.29 96.61
CA GLN A 577 -4.26 -11.14 95.75
C GLN A 577 -3.02 -10.59 95.04
N ASN A 578 -1.83 -10.76 95.63
CA ASN A 578 -0.56 -10.48 95.00
C ASN A 578 -0.30 -11.39 93.78
N VAL A 579 -0.56 -12.69 93.86
CA VAL A 579 -0.35 -13.63 92.74
C VAL A 579 -1.45 -13.49 91.67
N GLU A 580 -2.70 -13.20 92.05
CA GLU A 580 -3.77 -12.87 91.11
C GLU A 580 -3.45 -11.54 90.38
N ALA A 581 -2.94 -10.53 91.08
CA ALA A 581 -2.50 -9.25 90.50
C ALA A 581 -1.22 -9.37 89.66
N GLU A 582 -0.21 -10.14 90.09
CA GLU A 582 0.99 -10.43 89.29
C GLU A 582 0.62 -11.18 88.01
N ARG A 583 -0.27 -12.16 88.09
CA ARG A 583 -0.74 -12.89 86.91
C ARG A 583 -1.54 -11.98 85.97
N ASP A 584 -2.28 -11.02 86.49
CA ASP A 584 -3.05 -10.08 85.66
C ASP A 584 -2.14 -8.97 85.08
N HIS A 585 -1.12 -8.51 85.80
CA HIS A 585 -0.03 -7.70 85.26
C HIS A 585 0.78 -8.44 84.17
N LEU A 586 1.06 -9.75 84.36
CA LEU A 586 1.67 -10.60 83.34
C LEU A 586 0.75 -10.84 82.14
N ARG A 587 -0.58 -10.85 82.32
CA ARG A 587 -1.53 -10.86 81.20
C ARG A 587 -1.50 -9.55 80.42
N ASP A 588 -1.41 -8.41 81.10
CA ASP A 588 -1.26 -7.10 80.46
C ASP A 588 0.07 -6.99 79.72
N LEU A 589 1.18 -7.46 80.30
CA LEU A 589 2.47 -7.57 79.61
C LEU A 589 2.38 -8.48 78.37
N VAL A 590 1.70 -9.63 78.47
CA VAL A 590 1.46 -10.53 77.33
C VAL A 590 0.51 -9.90 76.30
N LEU A 591 -0.38 -9.01 76.70
CA LEU A 591 -1.25 -8.24 75.80
C LEU A 591 -0.45 -7.17 75.05
N GLN A 592 0.44 -6.46 75.75
CA GLN A 592 1.36 -5.46 75.22
C GLN A 592 2.41 -6.08 74.27
N GLU A 593 2.94 -7.26 74.61
CA GLU A 593 3.78 -8.06 73.71
C GLU A 593 3.02 -8.56 72.48
N ARG A 594 1.72 -8.85 72.61
CA ARG A 594 0.86 -9.24 71.48
C ARG A 594 0.49 -8.05 70.59
N SER A 595 0.35 -6.83 71.12
CA SER A 595 0.17 -5.64 70.30
C SER A 595 1.49 -5.25 69.63
N SER A 596 2.59 -5.13 70.38
CA SER A 596 3.93 -4.82 69.86
C SER A 596 4.35 -5.78 68.73
N ARG A 597 4.12 -7.08 68.89
CA ARG A 597 4.34 -8.07 67.83
C ARG A 597 3.42 -7.87 66.62
N ARG A 598 2.15 -7.52 66.82
CA ARG A 598 1.23 -7.24 65.71
C ARG A 598 1.64 -5.98 64.96
N ASP A 599 2.08 -4.94 65.67
CA ASP A 599 2.61 -3.70 65.08
C ASP A 599 3.87 -4.00 64.25
N GLN A 600 4.75 -4.88 64.74
CA GLN A 600 5.92 -5.39 64.00
C GLN A 600 5.52 -6.28 62.80
N GLU A 601 4.54 -7.16 62.93
CA GLU A 601 4.01 -7.99 61.83
C GLU A 601 3.39 -7.11 60.73
N ASP A 602 2.68 -6.05 61.10
CA ASP A 602 2.14 -5.02 60.22
C ASP A 602 3.25 -4.22 59.51
N GLU A 603 4.31 -3.83 60.23
CA GLU A 603 5.44 -3.12 59.64
C GLU A 603 6.26 -4.01 58.72
N ILE A 604 6.46 -5.29 59.06
CA ILE A 604 7.05 -6.31 58.19
C ILE A 604 6.19 -6.50 56.92
N GLN A 605 4.86 -6.50 57.02
CA GLN A 605 3.98 -6.54 55.84
C GLN A 605 4.10 -5.27 54.97
N ARG A 606 4.21 -4.08 55.56
CA ARG A 606 4.44 -2.81 54.84
C ARG A 606 5.81 -2.79 54.15
N LEU A 607 6.85 -3.29 54.82
CA LEU A 607 8.19 -3.42 54.23
C LEU A 607 8.20 -4.45 53.11
N ASN A 608 7.56 -5.61 53.28
CA ASN A 608 7.43 -6.63 52.22
C ASN A 608 6.64 -6.12 51.01
N THR A 609 5.56 -5.35 51.18
CA THR A 609 4.87 -4.71 50.05
C THR A 609 5.70 -3.62 49.39
N LYS A 610 6.59 -2.93 50.11
CA LYS A 610 7.55 -1.99 49.54
C LYS A 610 8.66 -2.71 48.76
N VAL A 611 9.16 -3.84 49.26
CA VAL A 611 10.16 -4.69 48.58
C VAL A 611 9.59 -5.32 47.31
N THR A 612 8.38 -5.90 47.34
CA THR A 612 7.78 -6.47 46.12
C THR A 612 7.47 -5.39 45.08
N ARG A 613 7.03 -4.18 45.49
CA ARG A 613 6.91 -3.03 44.57
C ARG A 613 8.26 -2.70 43.92
N LEU A 614 9.33 -2.56 44.72
CA LEU A 614 10.68 -2.27 44.20
C LEU A 614 11.23 -3.38 43.29
N GLN A 615 10.90 -4.64 43.56
CA GLN A 615 11.21 -5.77 42.68
C GLN A 615 10.44 -5.67 41.36
N THR A 616 9.13 -5.38 41.39
CA THR A 616 8.31 -5.24 40.17
C THR A 616 8.78 -4.07 39.29
N THR A 617 9.14 -2.92 39.88
CA THR A 617 9.73 -1.81 39.13
C THR A 617 11.12 -2.13 38.60
N LYS A 618 11.94 -2.89 39.34
CA LYS A 618 13.25 -3.34 38.83
C LYS A 618 13.11 -4.30 37.65
N SER A 619 12.11 -5.17 37.65
CA SER A 619 11.81 -6.01 36.49
C SER A 619 11.26 -5.21 35.30
N SER A 620 10.41 -4.19 35.51
CA SER A 620 9.95 -3.37 34.38
C SER A 620 11.09 -2.56 33.75
N THR A 621 11.93 -1.89 34.56
CA THR A 621 13.10 -1.17 34.03
C THR A 621 14.11 -2.10 33.35
N SER A 622 14.26 -3.35 33.81
CA SER A 622 15.11 -4.33 33.15
C SER A 622 14.51 -4.82 31.82
N HIS A 623 13.19 -4.98 31.72
CA HIS A 623 12.53 -5.28 30.45
C HIS A 623 12.60 -4.10 29.47
N GLU A 624 12.47 -2.86 29.94
CA GLU A 624 12.70 -1.63 29.18
C GLU A 624 14.16 -1.57 28.66
N GLU A 625 15.15 -1.87 29.51
CA GLU A 625 16.57 -1.94 29.14
C GLU A 625 16.85 -3.02 28.06
N THR A 626 16.25 -4.22 28.18
CA THR A 626 16.33 -5.25 27.13
C THR A 626 15.63 -4.82 25.84
N SER A 627 14.54 -4.04 25.92
CA SER A 627 13.84 -3.53 24.74
C SER A 627 14.64 -2.43 24.04
N ILE A 628 15.29 -1.55 24.80
CA ILE A 628 16.16 -0.48 24.27
C ILE A 628 17.41 -1.07 23.60
N THR A 629 18.02 -2.10 24.20
CA THR A 629 19.18 -2.79 23.58
C THR A 629 18.80 -3.55 22.32
N LEU A 630 17.68 -4.28 22.30
CA LEU A 630 17.16 -4.92 21.08
C LEU A 630 16.85 -3.91 19.97
N ASN A 631 16.23 -2.76 20.30
CA ASN A 631 15.97 -1.69 19.34
C ASN A 631 17.25 -1.07 18.79
N ARG A 632 18.24 -0.78 19.66
CA ARG A 632 19.57 -0.29 19.25
C ARG A 632 20.24 -1.27 18.28
N ASP A 633 20.15 -2.56 18.55
CA ASP A 633 20.79 -3.61 17.75
C ASP A 633 20.01 -3.94 16.47
N SER A 634 18.73 -3.57 16.39
CA SER A 634 17.98 -3.50 15.12
C SER A 634 18.43 -2.31 14.27
N LEU A 635 18.46 -1.09 14.84
CA LEU A 635 18.89 0.13 14.16
C LEU A 635 20.35 0.05 13.66
N MET A 636 21.23 -0.65 14.39
CA MET A 636 22.60 -0.92 13.92
C MET A 636 22.63 -1.86 12.70
N ARG A 637 21.79 -2.90 12.65
CA ARG A 637 21.68 -3.79 11.48
C ARG A 637 21.05 -3.07 10.28
N GLU A 638 20.06 -2.21 10.49
CA GLU A 638 19.50 -1.35 9.45
C GLU A 638 20.56 -0.38 8.90
N LYS A 639 21.32 0.29 9.78
CA LYS A 639 22.45 1.15 9.40
C LYS A 639 23.50 0.40 8.57
N GLU A 640 23.88 -0.81 8.97
CA GLU A 640 24.80 -1.64 8.18
C GLU A 640 24.24 -2.03 6.81
N ASN A 641 22.95 -2.36 6.74
CA ASN A 641 22.30 -2.72 5.48
C ASN A 641 22.17 -1.51 4.55
N LEU A 642 21.84 -0.33 5.08
CA LEU A 642 21.85 0.93 4.35
C LEU A 642 23.25 1.28 3.81
N LEU A 643 24.30 1.09 4.62
CA LEU A 643 25.69 1.26 4.17
C LEU A 643 26.09 0.26 3.08
N LYS A 644 25.61 -1.00 3.14
CA LYS A 644 25.80 -1.99 2.06
C LYS A 644 25.09 -1.54 0.77
N THR A 645 23.84 -1.09 0.84
CA THR A 645 23.10 -0.61 -0.34
C THR A 645 23.66 0.69 -0.91
N LEU A 646 24.18 1.58 -0.06
CA LEU A 646 24.85 2.80 -0.52
C LEU A 646 26.12 2.43 -1.30
N LYS A 647 26.91 1.48 -0.80
CA LYS A 647 28.11 0.99 -1.48
C LYS A 647 27.81 0.28 -2.80
N THR A 648 26.72 -0.48 -2.93
CA THR A 648 26.33 -1.09 -4.22
C THR A 648 25.88 -0.04 -5.23
N LEU A 649 25.10 0.95 -4.80
CA LEU A 649 24.69 2.09 -5.63
C LEU A 649 25.89 2.95 -6.07
N GLU A 650 26.94 3.07 -5.24
CA GLU A 650 28.20 3.72 -5.62
C GLU A 650 28.97 2.94 -6.69
N SER A 651 29.04 1.61 -6.60
CA SER A 651 29.61 0.78 -7.69
C SER A 651 28.78 0.85 -8.97
N GLU A 652 27.45 0.73 -8.89
CA GLU A 652 26.56 0.84 -10.06
C GLU A 652 26.70 2.21 -10.75
N LYS A 653 26.81 3.29 -9.97
CA LYS A 653 27.11 4.64 -10.49
C LYS A 653 28.48 4.71 -11.16
N HIS A 654 29.49 4.03 -10.64
CA HIS A 654 30.83 3.99 -11.24
C HIS A 654 30.83 3.20 -12.55
N ASP A 655 30.19 2.02 -12.59
CA ASP A 655 30.06 1.19 -13.78
C ASP A 655 29.24 1.89 -14.87
N LEU A 656 28.16 2.59 -14.50
CA LEU A 656 27.41 3.46 -15.42
C LEU A 656 28.29 4.59 -15.96
N SER A 657 29.10 5.24 -15.13
CA SER A 657 30.05 6.27 -15.57
C SER A 657 31.11 5.73 -16.54
N ILE A 658 31.64 4.53 -16.30
CA ILE A 658 32.60 3.86 -17.19
C ILE A 658 31.92 3.50 -18.52
N SER A 659 30.71 2.93 -18.47
CA SER A 659 29.95 2.54 -19.66
C SER A 659 29.61 3.74 -20.55
N PHE A 660 29.22 4.88 -19.95
CA PHE A 660 28.99 6.14 -20.66
C PHE A 660 30.27 6.72 -21.29
N GLN A 661 31.40 6.67 -20.58
CA GLN A 661 32.70 7.09 -21.13
C GLN A 661 33.15 6.19 -22.29
N LEU A 662 32.93 4.88 -22.19
CA LEU A 662 33.21 3.91 -23.25
C LEU A 662 32.33 4.16 -24.48
N GLN A 663 31.02 4.37 -24.27
CA GLN A 663 30.06 4.68 -25.33
C GLN A 663 30.40 6.01 -26.02
N SER A 664 30.76 7.05 -25.27
CA SER A 664 31.21 8.34 -25.79
C SER A 664 32.46 8.20 -26.67
N LYS A 665 33.44 7.39 -26.22
CA LYS A 665 34.64 7.08 -27.01
C LYS A 665 34.31 6.35 -28.31
N LEU A 666 33.47 5.31 -28.26
CA LEU A 666 33.02 4.56 -29.44
C LEU A 666 32.22 5.42 -30.43
N MET A 667 31.42 6.38 -29.94
CA MET A 667 30.70 7.33 -30.79
C MET A 667 31.64 8.33 -31.46
N SER A 668 32.68 8.80 -30.76
CA SER A 668 33.74 9.65 -31.33
C SER A 668 34.51 8.93 -32.43
N GLU A 669 34.94 7.70 -32.17
CA GLU A 669 35.64 6.84 -33.14
C GLU A 669 34.78 6.53 -34.37
N ARG A 670 33.49 6.20 -34.17
CA ARG A 670 32.52 6.01 -35.26
C ARG A 670 32.31 7.26 -36.10
N ASN A 671 32.28 8.45 -35.47
CA ASN A 671 32.18 9.73 -36.18
C ASN A 671 33.46 10.02 -36.98
N GLN A 672 34.64 9.71 -36.44
CA GLN A 672 35.91 9.87 -37.16
C GLN A 672 36.02 8.91 -38.37
N ILE A 673 35.57 7.67 -38.23
CA ILE A 673 35.47 6.69 -39.33
C ILE A 673 34.47 7.17 -40.39
N ASN A 674 33.32 7.73 -39.99
CA ASN A 674 32.34 8.29 -40.92
C ASN A 674 32.92 9.49 -41.69
N MET A 675 33.64 10.40 -41.03
CA MET A 675 34.32 11.52 -41.70
C MET A 675 35.39 11.04 -42.70
N GLN A 676 36.20 10.03 -42.33
CA GLN A 676 37.16 9.43 -43.26
C GLN A 676 36.51 8.73 -44.45
N ARG A 677 35.30 8.18 -44.28
CA ARG A 677 34.50 7.63 -45.39
C ARG A 677 33.93 8.74 -46.27
N GLY A 678 33.48 9.85 -45.69
CA GLY A 678 33.08 11.07 -46.39
C GLY A 678 34.21 11.56 -47.31
N PHE A 679 35.37 11.93 -46.74
CA PHE A 679 36.51 12.41 -47.52
C PHE A 679 36.96 11.47 -48.64
N LYS A 680 36.88 10.14 -48.43
CA LYS A 680 37.15 9.16 -49.50
C LYS A 680 36.08 9.24 -50.59
N MET A 681 34.81 9.18 -50.23
CA MET A 681 33.70 9.25 -51.17
C MET A 681 33.70 10.57 -51.96
N ASP A 682 33.96 11.70 -51.30
CA ASP A 682 34.11 13.02 -51.94
C ASP A 682 35.28 13.03 -52.93
N SER A 683 36.42 12.40 -52.60
CA SER A 683 37.56 12.27 -53.53
C SER A 683 37.28 11.35 -54.72
N GLU A 684 36.42 10.34 -54.54
CA GLU A 684 35.97 9.48 -55.65
C GLU A 684 34.91 10.17 -56.51
N VAL A 685 34.04 10.98 -55.92
CA VAL A 685 33.10 11.85 -56.64
C VAL A 685 33.88 12.87 -57.47
N GLN A 686 34.86 13.59 -56.90
CA GLN A 686 35.70 14.53 -57.67
C GLN A 686 36.48 13.85 -58.80
N ARG A 687 36.94 12.61 -58.59
CA ARG A 687 37.56 11.81 -59.66
C ARG A 687 36.54 11.51 -60.77
N LEU A 688 35.35 11.01 -60.41
CA LEU A 688 34.29 10.69 -61.36
C LEU A 688 33.74 11.91 -62.09
N GLU A 689 33.59 13.05 -61.42
CA GLU A 689 33.22 14.34 -62.03
C GLU A 689 34.26 14.77 -63.07
N LYS A 690 35.55 14.58 -62.78
CA LYS A 690 36.61 14.81 -63.75
C LYS A 690 36.59 13.79 -64.89
N ASP A 691 36.43 12.49 -64.61
CA ASP A 691 36.34 11.44 -65.63
C ASP A 691 35.14 11.68 -66.56
N ILE A 692 34.02 12.19 -66.03
CA ILE A 692 32.82 12.61 -66.77
C ILE A 692 33.08 13.88 -67.59
N LEU A 693 33.84 14.86 -67.09
CA LEU A 693 34.28 16.02 -67.88
C LEU A 693 35.23 15.60 -69.02
N ASP A 694 36.24 14.78 -68.72
CA ASP A 694 37.20 14.27 -69.69
C ASP A 694 36.51 13.36 -70.73
N GLU A 695 35.44 12.63 -70.39
CA GLU A 695 34.59 11.91 -71.36
C GLU A 695 33.62 12.84 -72.11
N LYS A 696 33.06 13.87 -71.47
CA LYS A 696 32.22 14.87 -72.12
C LYS A 696 32.98 15.67 -73.16
N ASP A 697 34.22 16.03 -72.91
CA ASP A 697 35.08 16.70 -73.89
C ASP A 697 35.45 15.75 -75.04
N ARG A 698 35.65 14.45 -74.76
CA ARG A 698 35.80 13.41 -75.80
C ARG A 698 34.49 13.15 -76.57
N ILE A 699 33.33 13.33 -75.96
CA ILE A 699 32.02 13.34 -76.63
C ILE A 699 31.91 14.58 -77.51
N HIS A 700 32.22 15.78 -77.02
CA HIS A 700 32.21 17.01 -77.83
C HIS A 700 33.20 16.95 -79.01
N GLN A 701 34.38 16.35 -78.85
CA GLN A 701 35.30 16.07 -79.96
C GLN A 701 34.73 15.06 -80.98
N LYS A 702 34.00 14.04 -80.50
CA LYS A 702 33.26 13.12 -81.38
C LYS A 702 32.07 13.81 -82.03
N GLU A 703 31.37 14.73 -81.36
CA GLU A 703 30.24 15.49 -81.89
C GLU A 703 30.69 16.51 -82.95
N THR A 704 31.83 17.18 -82.77
CA THR A 704 32.39 18.04 -83.83
C THR A 704 32.85 17.20 -85.02
N TYR A 705 33.48 16.05 -84.79
CA TYR A 705 33.85 15.13 -85.88
C TYR A 705 32.62 14.51 -86.57
N ILE A 706 31.57 14.16 -85.82
CA ILE A 706 30.27 13.74 -86.36
C ILE A 706 29.60 14.90 -87.10
N MET A 707 29.74 16.15 -86.68
CA MET A 707 29.21 17.32 -87.38
C MET A 707 30.00 17.62 -88.67
N GLU A 708 31.30 17.38 -88.70
CA GLU A 708 32.11 17.41 -89.93
C GLU A 708 31.73 16.26 -90.87
N LEU A 709 31.61 15.03 -90.37
CA LEU A 709 31.10 13.89 -91.12
C LEU A 709 29.67 14.12 -91.61
N GLN A 710 28.79 14.74 -90.83
CA GLN A 710 27.44 15.13 -91.22
C GLN A 710 27.42 16.30 -92.21
N ASN A 711 28.42 17.18 -92.21
CA ASN A 711 28.58 18.21 -93.25
C ASN A 711 29.22 17.66 -94.53
N ASN A 712 29.85 16.49 -94.48
CA ASN A 712 30.31 15.77 -95.67
C ASN A 712 29.19 14.87 -96.21
N LEU A 713 28.50 14.12 -95.35
CA LEU A 713 27.23 13.46 -95.64
C LEU A 713 26.23 14.46 -96.22
N LYS A 714 25.97 15.65 -95.66
CA LYS A 714 25.06 16.63 -96.30
C LYS A 714 25.45 17.11 -97.71
N LYS A 715 26.70 16.91 -98.15
CA LYS A 715 27.15 17.14 -99.54
C LYS A 715 26.98 15.91 -100.44
N GLU A 716 26.79 14.74 -99.85
CA GLU A 716 26.67 13.41 -100.45
C GLU A 716 25.19 12.92 -100.44
N ASP A 717 24.44 13.22 -99.37
CA ASP A 717 22.99 13.09 -99.11
C ASP A 717 22.11 13.97 -100.03
N HIS A 718 22.70 14.71 -100.96
CA HIS A 718 21.98 15.12 -102.17
C HIS A 718 21.64 13.89 -103.06
N SER A 719 22.16 12.72 -102.70
CA SER A 719 21.71 11.38 -103.06
C SER A 719 21.14 10.66 -101.82
N GLU A 720 19.87 10.24 -101.93
CA GLU A 720 19.23 9.16 -101.16
C GLU A 720 18.76 9.40 -99.70
N THR A 721 17.43 9.59 -99.61
CA THR A 721 16.52 9.26 -98.48
C THR A 721 16.45 10.19 -97.25
N HIS A 722 15.21 10.46 -96.83
CA HIS A 722 14.85 11.08 -95.56
C HIS A 722 13.66 10.31 -94.99
N THR A 723 13.70 9.94 -93.71
CA THR A 723 12.50 9.69 -92.92
C THR A 723 11.97 11.02 -92.40
N ARG A 724 10.64 11.22 -92.42
CA ARG A 724 9.99 12.46 -91.98
C ARG A 724 8.93 12.15 -90.94
N GLU A 725 9.28 12.42 -89.68
CA GLU A 725 8.38 12.29 -88.54
C GLU A 725 7.70 13.64 -88.25
N THR A 726 6.37 13.66 -88.15
CA THR A 726 5.60 14.87 -87.83
C THR A 726 4.70 14.65 -86.63
N ASN A 727 5.30 14.76 -85.43
CA ASN A 727 4.60 14.66 -84.15
C ASN A 727 3.75 15.92 -83.89
N LEU A 728 2.44 15.74 -83.65
CA LEU A 728 1.50 16.86 -83.50
C LEU A 728 0.32 16.48 -82.56
N SER A 729 0.62 16.27 -81.27
CA SER A 729 -0.40 16.01 -80.25
C SER A 729 -1.09 17.29 -79.78
N THR A 730 -2.43 17.30 -79.80
CA THR A 730 -3.25 18.43 -79.36
C THR A 730 -3.54 18.32 -77.86
N ARG A 731 -2.58 18.72 -77.04
CA ARG A 731 -2.74 18.88 -75.58
C ARG A 731 -3.57 20.13 -75.28
N ILE A 732 -4.51 20.02 -74.34
CA ILE A 732 -5.40 21.11 -73.94
C ILE A 732 -4.99 21.62 -72.55
N SER A 733 -4.81 22.94 -72.44
CA SER A 733 -4.61 23.64 -71.15
C SER A 733 -5.81 24.53 -70.86
N ILE A 734 -6.15 24.67 -69.58
CA ILE A 734 -7.17 25.60 -69.09
C ILE A 734 -6.48 26.61 -68.19
N LEU A 735 -6.61 27.89 -68.53
CA LEU A 735 -5.96 29.00 -67.83
C LEU A 735 -6.92 29.54 -66.77
N ASP A 736 -6.51 29.50 -65.50
CA ASP A 736 -7.30 30.03 -64.38
C ASP A 736 -7.38 31.57 -64.46
N PRO A 737 -8.59 32.17 -64.51
CA PRO A 737 -8.75 33.62 -64.61
C PRO A 737 -8.30 34.42 -63.37
N GLU A 738 -8.16 33.82 -62.19
CA GLU A 738 -7.68 34.56 -61.00
C GLU A 738 -6.16 34.49 -60.80
N THR A 739 -5.50 33.36 -61.03
CA THR A 739 -4.03 33.24 -60.91
C THR A 739 -3.27 33.39 -62.23
N GLY A 740 -3.96 33.38 -63.39
CA GLY A 740 -3.35 33.49 -64.72
C GLY A 740 -2.52 32.27 -65.14
N LYS A 741 -2.77 31.12 -64.51
CA LYS A 741 -1.93 29.91 -64.59
C LYS A 741 -2.58 28.82 -65.44
N ASP A 742 -1.80 28.21 -66.33
CA ASP A 742 -2.21 27.03 -67.09
C ASP A 742 -2.28 25.77 -66.20
N MET A 743 -3.38 25.03 -66.32
CA MET A 743 -3.65 23.77 -65.62
C MET A 743 -4.26 22.73 -66.57
N SER A 744 -4.25 21.44 -66.19
CA SER A 744 -4.89 20.41 -67.02
C SER A 744 -6.43 20.44 -66.88
N PRO A 745 -7.19 19.90 -67.86
CA PRO A 745 -8.64 19.76 -67.73
C PRO A 745 -9.07 18.95 -66.49
N TYR A 746 -8.24 18.01 -66.03
CA TYR A 746 -8.50 17.22 -64.83
C TYR A 746 -8.34 18.03 -63.54
N ASP A 747 -7.28 18.85 -63.45
CA ASP A 747 -7.03 19.72 -62.30
C ASP A 747 -8.11 20.82 -62.21
N ALA A 748 -8.44 21.43 -63.35
CA ALA A 748 -9.53 22.41 -63.47
C ALA A 748 -10.91 21.82 -63.14
N TYR A 749 -11.12 20.51 -63.29
CA TYR A 749 -12.34 19.83 -62.84
C TYR A 749 -12.33 19.60 -61.32
N LEU A 750 -11.18 19.23 -60.73
CA LEU A 750 -11.03 19.07 -59.28
C LEU A 750 -11.20 20.40 -58.52
N GLU A 751 -10.70 21.50 -59.08
CA GLU A 751 -10.87 22.85 -58.54
C GLU A 751 -12.22 23.50 -58.93
N GLY A 752 -13.06 22.81 -59.71
CA GLY A 752 -14.44 23.22 -60.03
C GLY A 752 -14.56 24.31 -61.11
N LEU A 753 -13.46 24.71 -61.74
CA LEU A 753 -13.41 25.69 -62.84
C LEU A 753 -14.13 25.19 -64.11
N ILE A 754 -14.19 23.86 -64.31
CA ILE A 754 -15.05 23.23 -65.32
C ILE A 754 -16.01 22.21 -64.73
N ASP A 755 -17.21 22.11 -65.31
CA ASP A 755 -18.15 21.05 -64.96
C ASP A 755 -17.73 19.68 -65.54
N ARG A 756 -18.29 18.61 -64.95
CA ARG A 756 -17.95 17.22 -65.31
C ARG A 756 -18.17 16.88 -66.79
N ASN A 757 -19.12 17.55 -67.45
CA ASN A 757 -19.44 17.27 -68.85
C ASN A 757 -18.45 17.96 -69.78
N LYS A 758 -18.04 19.20 -69.46
CA LYS A 758 -16.90 19.86 -70.12
C LYS A 758 -15.60 19.09 -69.91
N TYR A 759 -15.34 18.58 -68.69
CA TYR A 759 -14.17 17.74 -68.42
C TYR A 759 -14.11 16.52 -69.35
N ILE A 760 -15.18 15.72 -69.41
CA ILE A 760 -15.25 14.55 -70.29
C ILE A 760 -15.06 14.96 -71.76
N HIS A 761 -15.70 16.04 -72.20
CA HIS A 761 -15.58 16.50 -73.58
C HIS A 761 -14.18 17.00 -73.96
N LEU A 762 -13.47 17.66 -73.04
CA LEU A 762 -12.07 18.06 -73.27
C LEU A 762 -11.12 16.85 -73.23
N GLN A 763 -11.39 15.87 -72.37
CA GLN A 763 -10.67 14.59 -72.31
C GLN A 763 -10.84 13.77 -73.61
N GLU A 764 -12.00 13.85 -74.27
CA GLU A 764 -12.28 13.25 -75.58
C GLU A 764 -11.52 13.95 -76.73
N LEU A 765 -11.24 15.25 -76.60
CA LEU A 765 -10.57 16.06 -77.62
C LEU A 765 -9.03 15.96 -77.57
N GLU A 766 -8.44 15.53 -76.45
CA GLU A 766 -7.00 15.21 -76.37
C GLU A 766 -6.68 13.89 -77.10
N CYS A 767 -6.37 13.97 -78.39
CA CYS A 767 -5.98 12.82 -79.22
C CYS A 767 -4.46 12.79 -79.50
N ASP A 768 -3.84 11.63 -79.30
CA ASP A 768 -2.42 11.36 -79.55
C ASP A 768 -2.24 10.39 -80.75
N TRP A 769 -2.48 10.90 -81.96
CA TRP A 769 -2.24 10.17 -83.21
C TRP A 769 -0.84 10.46 -83.76
N GLU A 770 -0.16 9.42 -84.24
CA GLU A 770 1.21 9.46 -84.75
C GLU A 770 1.22 8.88 -86.18
N GLU A 771 1.79 9.61 -87.16
CA GLU A 771 1.96 9.10 -88.53
C GLU A 771 3.40 8.65 -88.76
N ILE A 772 3.55 7.34 -88.98
CA ILE A 772 4.83 6.69 -89.28
C ILE A 772 4.85 6.40 -90.78
N THR A 773 5.62 7.18 -91.54
CA THR A 773 5.83 6.94 -92.98
C THR A 773 7.20 6.31 -93.20
N SER A 774 7.18 5.09 -93.74
CA SER A 774 8.37 4.28 -94.04
C SER A 774 8.55 4.10 -95.55
N MET A 775 9.81 4.02 -95.99
CA MET A 775 10.17 3.73 -97.38
C MET A 775 10.63 2.27 -97.47
N GLY A 776 9.77 1.41 -98.03
CA GLY A 776 10.10 0.01 -98.32
C GLY A 776 10.38 -0.21 -99.81
N PRO A 777 10.84 -1.42 -100.21
CA PRO A 777 11.06 -1.76 -101.62
C PRO A 777 9.78 -1.69 -102.49
N ASP A 778 8.59 -1.79 -101.88
CA ASP A 778 7.27 -1.64 -102.55
C ASP A 778 6.69 -0.19 -102.44
N GLY A 779 7.52 0.79 -102.11
CA GLY A 779 7.21 2.23 -102.09
C GLY A 779 6.90 2.82 -100.71
N GLU A 780 6.27 3.99 -100.70
CA GLU A 780 5.84 4.69 -99.48
C GLU A 780 4.75 3.90 -98.74
N THR A 781 4.97 3.65 -97.44
CA THR A 781 4.01 3.01 -96.54
C THR A 781 3.79 3.86 -95.29
N SER A 782 2.72 4.66 -95.33
CA SER A 782 2.20 5.44 -94.20
C SER A 782 1.26 4.61 -93.32
N ILE A 783 1.52 4.63 -92.02
CA ILE A 783 0.76 3.94 -90.97
C ILE A 783 0.39 4.97 -89.90
N LEU A 784 -0.88 5.02 -89.52
CA LEU A 784 -1.35 5.82 -88.38
C LEU A 784 -1.37 4.95 -87.13
N GLN A 785 -0.81 5.45 -86.03
CA GLN A 785 -0.81 4.78 -84.73
C GLN A 785 -1.53 5.64 -83.68
N ASP A 786 -2.44 5.02 -82.94
CA ASP A 786 -3.01 5.60 -81.71
C ASP A 786 -2.07 5.27 -80.55
N ARG A 787 -1.48 6.30 -79.92
CA ARG A 787 -0.54 6.12 -78.80
C ARG A 787 -1.23 5.69 -77.50
N LYS A 788 -2.55 5.85 -77.36
CA LYS A 788 -3.33 5.47 -76.16
C LYS A 788 -3.80 4.01 -76.20
N SER A 789 -4.18 3.46 -77.37
CA SER A 789 -4.53 2.04 -77.50
C SER A 789 -3.47 1.14 -78.17
N GLY A 790 -2.40 1.73 -78.72
CA GLY A 790 -1.33 1.01 -79.42
C GLY A 790 -1.72 0.43 -80.78
N LYS A 791 -2.93 0.73 -81.28
CA LYS A 791 -3.43 0.21 -82.56
C LYS A 791 -2.79 0.94 -83.73
N GLN A 792 -2.39 0.16 -84.74
CA GLN A 792 -1.82 0.65 -85.99
C GLN A 792 -2.79 0.40 -87.15
N PHE A 793 -2.94 1.39 -88.03
CA PHE A 793 -3.84 1.36 -89.18
C PHE A 793 -3.07 1.76 -90.45
N SER A 794 -3.00 0.87 -91.44
CA SER A 794 -2.34 1.16 -92.71
C SER A 794 -3.25 1.96 -93.65
N VAL A 795 -2.81 3.15 -94.04
CA VAL A 795 -3.53 4.02 -94.98
C VAL A 795 -3.72 3.33 -96.33
N ARG A 796 -2.72 2.55 -96.78
CA ARG A 796 -2.75 1.78 -98.03
C ARG A 796 -3.83 0.68 -98.02
N ASN A 797 -4.11 0.09 -96.86
CA ASN A 797 -5.23 -0.86 -96.71
C ASN A 797 -6.59 -0.14 -96.66
N ALA A 798 -6.70 1.00 -95.99
CA ALA A 798 -7.95 1.77 -95.94
C ALA A 798 -8.42 2.27 -97.34
N LEU A 799 -7.48 2.59 -98.22
CA LEU A 799 -7.75 2.88 -99.65
C LEU A 799 -8.23 1.63 -100.39
N LYS A 800 -7.58 0.47 -100.18
CA LYS A 800 -7.92 -0.80 -100.84
C LYS A 800 -9.28 -1.36 -100.42
N ASP A 801 -9.63 -1.17 -99.15
CA ASP A 801 -10.94 -1.51 -98.58
C ASP A 801 -12.05 -0.50 -98.94
N GLY A 802 -11.72 0.59 -99.65
CA GLY A 802 -12.68 1.63 -100.05
C GLY A 802 -13.20 2.51 -98.91
N ARG A 803 -12.56 2.48 -97.73
CA ARG A 803 -12.94 3.29 -96.55
C ARG A 803 -12.48 4.74 -96.68
N LEU A 804 -11.35 4.95 -97.34
CA LEU A 804 -10.75 6.25 -97.64
C LEU A 804 -10.79 6.49 -99.15
N THR A 805 -11.13 7.70 -99.60
CA THR A 805 -11.01 8.06 -101.02
C THR A 805 -9.67 8.72 -101.34
N GLN A 806 -9.23 8.65 -102.59
CA GLN A 806 -8.02 9.34 -103.05
C GLN A 806 -8.10 10.87 -102.84
N SER A 807 -9.31 11.43 -102.86
CA SER A 807 -9.57 12.86 -102.58
C SER A 807 -9.43 13.22 -101.10
N ASP A 808 -9.73 12.29 -100.18
CA ASP A 808 -9.50 12.48 -98.74
C ASP A 808 -8.00 12.47 -98.43
N LEU A 809 -7.25 11.52 -99.00
CA LEU A 809 -5.79 11.48 -98.91
C LEU A 809 -5.15 12.77 -99.43
N HIS A 810 -5.66 13.32 -100.54
CA HIS A 810 -5.17 14.59 -101.09
C HIS A 810 -5.43 15.77 -100.13
N ARG A 811 -6.64 15.87 -99.55
CA ARG A 811 -6.93 16.90 -98.53
C ARG A 811 -6.03 16.80 -97.31
N TYR A 812 -5.69 15.58 -96.88
CA TYR A 812 -4.76 15.36 -95.79
C TYR A 812 -3.33 15.78 -96.14
N LYS A 813 -2.77 15.31 -97.27
CA LYS A 813 -1.41 15.71 -97.71
C LYS A 813 -1.30 17.21 -98.06
N GLU A 814 -2.40 17.90 -98.34
CA GLU A 814 -2.46 19.37 -98.47
C GLU A 814 -2.65 20.12 -97.13
N GLY A 815 -2.75 19.44 -95.99
CA GLY A 815 -2.98 20.06 -94.68
C GLY A 815 -4.39 20.64 -94.48
N LYS A 816 -5.35 20.31 -95.36
CA LYS A 816 -6.75 20.82 -95.35
C LYS A 816 -7.70 19.95 -94.52
N MET A 817 -7.19 18.92 -93.86
CA MET A 817 -7.94 18.00 -92.98
C MET A 817 -6.99 17.55 -91.86
N PRO A 818 -7.38 17.65 -90.57
CA PRO A 818 -6.49 17.30 -89.45
C PRO A 818 -6.31 15.79 -89.32
N ILE A 819 -5.18 15.37 -88.71
CA ILE A 819 -4.84 13.96 -88.51
C ILE A 819 -5.91 13.18 -87.72
N SER A 820 -6.64 13.83 -86.81
CA SER A 820 -7.75 13.22 -86.07
C SER A 820 -8.98 12.90 -86.95
N GLU A 821 -9.37 13.78 -87.88
CA GLU A 821 -10.45 13.49 -88.85
C GLU A 821 -9.99 12.43 -89.85
N PHE A 822 -8.74 12.49 -90.29
CA PHE A 822 -8.15 11.49 -91.18
C PHE A 822 -8.05 10.10 -90.55
N ALA A 823 -7.64 10.02 -89.28
CA ALA A 823 -7.54 8.76 -88.54
C ALA A 823 -8.90 8.08 -88.34
N LEU A 824 -9.98 8.84 -88.10
CA LEU A 824 -11.33 8.28 -88.00
C LEU A 824 -11.81 7.65 -89.32
N LEU A 825 -11.52 8.29 -90.46
CA LEU A 825 -11.80 7.75 -91.79
C LEU A 825 -10.98 6.48 -92.09
N VAL A 826 -9.74 6.41 -91.62
CA VAL A 826 -8.84 5.25 -91.77
C VAL A 826 -9.24 4.09 -90.83
N ALA A 827 -9.71 4.38 -89.62
CA ALA A 827 -10.22 3.39 -88.68
C ALA A 827 -11.57 2.79 -89.13
N GLY A 828 -12.45 3.62 -89.69
CA GLY A 828 -13.69 3.19 -90.37
C GLY A 828 -15.00 3.65 -89.73
N ASP A 829 -14.99 4.60 -88.80
CA ASP A 829 -16.21 5.11 -88.16
C ASP A 829 -16.94 6.15 -89.04
N SER A 830 -18.20 5.85 -89.39
CA SER A 830 -18.97 6.66 -90.35
C SER A 830 -19.56 7.93 -89.73
N ARG A 831 -19.32 9.08 -90.38
CA ARG A 831 -19.75 10.43 -89.97
C ARG A 831 -21.18 10.50 -89.40
N PRO A 832 -21.40 10.96 -88.14
CA PRO A 832 -22.72 11.34 -87.68
C PRO A 832 -23.15 12.67 -88.33
N LYS A 833 -24.36 12.70 -88.92
CA LYS A 833 -24.99 13.96 -89.39
C LYS A 833 -25.80 14.61 -88.26
N PRO A 834 -25.88 15.96 -88.21
CA PRO A 834 -26.59 16.67 -87.16
C PRO A 834 -28.12 16.76 -87.39
N TYR A 835 -28.80 17.21 -86.32
CA TYR A 835 -30.14 17.86 -86.28
C TYR A 835 -31.36 17.02 -85.82
N ILE A 836 -31.91 17.45 -84.67
CA ILE A 836 -33.29 17.44 -84.11
C ILE A 836 -34.32 16.37 -84.57
N GLY A 837 -35.01 15.72 -83.60
CA GLY A 837 -36.12 14.76 -83.81
C GLY A 837 -37.51 15.40 -84.04
N PRO A 838 -38.67 14.78 -83.66
CA PRO A 838 -38.85 13.61 -82.77
C PRO A 838 -39.97 12.58 -83.15
N ILE A 839 -40.29 11.64 -82.23
CA ILE A 839 -41.59 10.92 -82.03
C ILE A 839 -41.95 9.63 -82.86
N ALA A 840 -42.32 8.56 -82.11
CA ALA A 840 -43.27 7.44 -82.36
C ALA A 840 -43.15 6.37 -83.50
N THR A 841 -42.75 5.13 -83.10
CA THR A 841 -43.53 3.85 -83.01
C THR A 841 -44.71 3.49 -83.98
N PRO A 842 -45.11 2.18 -84.17
CA PRO A 842 -44.45 0.87 -83.87
C PRO A 842 -44.75 -0.38 -84.81
N ARG A 843 -44.10 -1.53 -84.50
CA ARG A 843 -44.65 -2.93 -84.33
C ARG A 843 -44.73 -4.01 -85.48
N THR A 844 -43.97 -5.10 -85.26
CA THR A 844 -44.32 -6.58 -85.33
C THR A 844 -44.57 -7.34 -86.66
N PRO A 845 -44.47 -8.71 -86.72
CA PRO A 845 -43.79 -9.71 -85.84
C PRO A 845 -43.07 -10.92 -86.56
N THR A 846 -42.60 -11.91 -85.75
CA THR A 846 -42.29 -13.35 -86.02
C THR A 846 -41.05 -13.72 -86.89
N LYS A 847 -39.95 -14.28 -86.30
CA LYS A 847 -39.65 -15.71 -85.95
C LYS A 847 -39.03 -16.51 -87.13
N THR A 848 -38.07 -17.44 -87.04
CA THR A 848 -37.13 -18.03 -86.02
C THR A 848 -35.97 -18.76 -86.79
N THR A 849 -34.96 -19.53 -86.31
CA THR A 849 -34.65 -20.28 -85.06
C THR A 849 -33.15 -20.66 -84.98
N ALA A 850 -32.55 -20.78 -83.77
CA ALA A 850 -31.34 -21.58 -83.40
C ALA A 850 -29.97 -21.27 -84.08
N ALA A 851 -28.78 -21.40 -83.45
CA ALA A 851 -28.37 -21.84 -82.10
C ALA A 851 -27.05 -21.14 -81.63
N SER A 852 -26.73 -21.23 -80.33
CA SER A 852 -25.45 -20.87 -79.64
C SER A 852 -24.94 -19.40 -79.74
N SER A 853 -24.51 -18.69 -78.68
CA SER A 853 -24.52 -18.94 -77.23
C SER A 853 -24.56 -17.61 -76.44
N LEU A 854 -24.87 -17.67 -75.12
CA LEU A 854 -25.14 -16.51 -74.25
C LEU A 854 -23.87 -15.69 -73.93
N SER A 855 -23.83 -14.37 -73.64
CA SER A 855 -24.81 -13.27 -73.39
C SER A 855 -25.00 -12.75 -71.94
N THR A 856 -24.36 -11.60 -71.66
CA THR A 856 -24.94 -10.41 -70.96
C THR A 856 -24.89 -10.31 -69.42
N MET A 857 -24.83 -9.03 -68.96
CA MET A 857 -24.79 -8.53 -67.58
C MET A 857 -26.22 -8.30 -66.97
N PRO A 858 -26.55 -7.24 -66.20
CA PRO A 858 -26.53 -7.27 -64.72
C PRO A 858 -27.86 -6.90 -64.02
N SER A 859 -27.88 -7.08 -62.69
CA SER A 859 -28.63 -6.29 -61.68
C SER A 859 -30.17 -6.11 -61.74
N SER A 860 -30.84 -6.61 -60.68
CA SER A 860 -31.88 -5.94 -59.87
C SER A 860 -33.41 -6.09 -60.16
N LEU A 861 -34.09 -6.64 -59.13
CA LEU A 861 -35.47 -6.38 -58.65
C LEU A 861 -36.70 -6.87 -59.44
N ARG A 862 -37.61 -7.62 -58.76
CA ARG A 862 -38.96 -7.12 -58.31
C ARG A 862 -39.95 -8.21 -57.80
N SER A 863 -40.50 -8.02 -56.58
CA SER A 863 -41.77 -8.61 -56.03
C SER A 863 -41.81 -10.13 -55.79
N SER A 864 -42.62 -10.73 -54.91
CA SER A 864 -43.67 -10.27 -53.95
C SER A 864 -43.44 -10.99 -52.60
N TYR A 865 -43.93 -10.60 -51.41
CA TYR A 865 -45.00 -9.72 -50.96
C TYR A 865 -44.46 -8.83 -49.80
N SER A 866 -44.53 -7.50 -49.85
CA SER A 866 -45.65 -6.66 -49.38
C SER A 866 -46.10 -6.88 -47.92
N SER A 867 -45.60 -6.01 -47.02
CA SER A 867 -46.37 -5.14 -46.08
C SER A 867 -47.40 -5.74 -45.09
N LEU A 868 -47.58 -5.22 -43.87
CA LEU A 868 -46.93 -4.14 -43.10
C LEU A 868 -47.38 -4.24 -41.62
N THR A 869 -46.73 -3.49 -40.71
CA THR A 869 -47.25 -2.97 -39.43
C THR A 869 -48.00 -3.89 -38.44
N ASN A 870 -47.55 -3.88 -37.18
CA ASN A 870 -48.25 -3.00 -36.21
C ASN A 870 -47.28 -2.38 -35.18
N ASN A 871 -47.79 -1.41 -34.43
CA ASN A 871 -47.03 -0.42 -33.65
C ASN A 871 -47.07 -0.70 -32.13
N ARG A 872 -46.35 0.14 -31.37
CA ARG A 872 -46.36 0.31 -29.91
C ARG A 872 -47.75 0.16 -29.26
N TYR A 873 -47.80 -0.28 -28.00
CA TYR A 873 -48.04 0.57 -26.81
C TYR A 873 -48.43 -0.28 -25.58
N GLY A 874 -48.22 0.26 -24.36
CA GLY A 874 -48.87 -0.21 -23.13
C GLY A 874 -47.92 -0.82 -22.08
N SER A 875 -47.99 -0.28 -20.86
CA SER A 875 -47.42 -0.92 -19.67
C SER A 875 -48.32 -2.05 -19.18
N ASN A 876 -47.74 -3.20 -18.78
CA ASN A 876 -47.77 -3.64 -17.38
C ASN A 876 -47.03 -4.96 -17.14
N SER A 877 -46.47 -5.07 -15.93
CA SER A 877 -46.15 -6.28 -15.14
C SER A 877 -45.69 -7.58 -15.84
N ASN A 878 -44.52 -8.04 -15.39
CA ASN A 878 -44.06 -9.43 -15.22
C ASN A 878 -42.97 -9.96 -16.16
N LEU A 879 -41.94 -10.46 -15.48
CA LEU A 879 -40.66 -10.99 -15.95
C LEU A 879 -40.79 -12.13 -16.96
N ASN A 880 -39.94 -12.10 -17.99
CA ASN A 880 -39.16 -13.25 -18.45
C ASN A 880 -37.93 -12.74 -19.21
N ILE A 881 -36.72 -13.05 -18.72
CA ILE A 881 -35.45 -12.60 -19.31
C ILE A 881 -34.81 -13.78 -20.03
N SER A 882 -34.45 -13.59 -21.31
CA SER A 882 -33.72 -14.60 -22.07
C SER A 882 -32.25 -14.65 -21.63
N SER A 883 -31.73 -15.86 -21.42
CA SER A 883 -30.47 -16.12 -20.69
C SER A 883 -29.16 -15.81 -21.45
N GLY A 884 -29.17 -14.83 -22.36
CA GLY A 884 -28.04 -14.50 -23.24
C GLY A 884 -27.40 -13.11 -23.03
N ASP A 885 -28.10 -12.17 -22.38
CA ASP A 885 -27.57 -10.84 -22.09
C ASP A 885 -26.80 -10.86 -20.76
N GLU A 886 -25.48 -10.64 -20.79
CA GLU A 886 -24.69 -10.47 -19.56
C GLU A 886 -25.07 -9.15 -18.87
N LEU A 887 -25.87 -9.21 -17.81
CA LEU A 887 -26.19 -8.04 -16.99
C LEU A 887 -24.98 -7.65 -16.12
N PHE A 888 -24.25 -6.63 -16.54
CA PHE A 888 -23.21 -6.01 -15.73
C PHE A 888 -23.80 -5.14 -14.60
N PRO A 889 -23.14 -5.07 -13.43
CA PRO A 889 -23.44 -4.06 -12.41
C PRO A 889 -23.13 -2.64 -12.93
N ILE A 890 -23.47 -1.62 -12.14
CA ILE A 890 -22.96 -0.26 -12.34
C ILE A 890 -21.42 -0.33 -12.34
N SER A 891 -20.82 -0.17 -13.52
CA SER A 891 -19.43 -0.53 -13.81
C SER A 891 -18.47 0.65 -13.61
N GLY A 892 -18.98 1.87 -13.72
CA GLY A 892 -18.21 3.09 -13.54
C GLY A 892 -19.11 4.33 -13.57
N VAL A 893 -18.48 5.48 -13.81
CA VAL A 893 -19.11 6.80 -13.85
C VAL A 893 -18.90 7.43 -15.23
N LEU A 894 -19.89 8.17 -15.71
CA LEU A 894 -19.78 9.02 -16.89
C LEU A 894 -19.82 10.48 -16.43
N ASP A 895 -18.71 11.19 -16.59
CA ASP A 895 -18.70 12.64 -16.36
C ASP A 895 -19.51 13.32 -17.47
N SER A 896 -20.66 13.90 -17.12
CA SER A 896 -21.56 14.55 -18.07
C SER A 896 -21.04 15.91 -18.57
N THR A 897 -19.98 16.44 -17.97
CA THR A 897 -19.37 17.72 -18.38
C THR A 897 -18.28 17.54 -19.44
N THR A 898 -17.45 16.50 -19.32
CA THR A 898 -16.44 16.14 -20.34
C THR A 898 -16.88 15.02 -21.29
N ASN A 899 -18.04 14.42 -21.03
CA ASN A 899 -18.54 13.17 -21.64
C ASN A 899 -17.53 12.01 -21.56
N SER A 900 -16.67 11.97 -20.54
CA SER A 900 -15.62 10.95 -20.38
C SER A 900 -16.05 9.83 -19.42
N ARG A 901 -15.74 8.58 -19.79
CA ARG A 901 -15.97 7.40 -18.93
C ARG A 901 -14.83 7.23 -17.92
N MET A 902 -15.17 6.93 -16.67
CA MET A 902 -14.24 6.85 -15.54
C MET A 902 -14.54 5.63 -14.66
N SER A 903 -13.49 4.96 -14.17
CA SER A 903 -13.66 3.94 -13.12
C SER A 903 -14.19 4.57 -11.83
N VAL A 904 -14.80 3.77 -10.95
CA VAL A 904 -15.32 4.27 -9.66
C VAL A 904 -14.20 4.91 -8.81
N ARG A 905 -12.98 4.33 -8.83
CA ARG A 905 -11.78 4.91 -8.21
C ARG A 905 -11.44 6.28 -8.79
N SER A 906 -11.35 6.40 -10.12
CA SER A 906 -10.97 7.67 -10.76
C SER A 906 -12.04 8.76 -10.60
N ALA A 907 -13.31 8.38 -10.49
CA ALA A 907 -14.41 9.31 -10.17
C ALA A 907 -14.36 9.79 -8.71
N LEU A 908 -14.03 8.90 -7.77
CA LEU A 908 -13.79 9.22 -6.37
C LEU A 908 -12.60 10.17 -6.21
N THR A 909 -11.46 9.92 -6.87
CA THR A 909 -10.28 10.83 -6.81
C THR A 909 -10.52 12.20 -7.45
N ARG A 910 -11.60 12.37 -8.22
CA ARG A 910 -12.04 13.68 -8.75
C ARG A 910 -13.18 14.31 -7.93
N ASN A 911 -13.63 13.68 -6.85
CA ASN A 911 -14.82 14.08 -6.07
C ASN A 911 -16.12 14.19 -6.90
N LEU A 912 -16.22 13.45 -8.02
CA LEU A 912 -17.45 13.39 -8.83
C LEU A 912 -18.56 12.59 -8.14
N ILE A 913 -18.16 11.64 -7.29
CA ILE A 913 -19.03 10.82 -6.44
C ILE A 913 -18.50 10.89 -5.00
N ASP A 914 -19.38 10.73 -4.02
CA ASP A 914 -18.99 10.70 -2.60
C ASP A 914 -18.34 9.35 -2.22
N PRO A 915 -17.49 9.30 -1.18
CA PRO A 915 -16.81 8.07 -0.75
C PRO A 915 -17.76 6.93 -0.38
N THR A 916 -18.93 7.24 0.18
CA THR A 916 -19.95 6.25 0.56
C THR A 916 -20.58 5.58 -0.66
N THR A 917 -21.03 6.35 -1.65
CA THR A 917 -21.52 5.84 -2.95
C THR A 917 -20.41 5.06 -3.67
N ALA A 918 -19.18 5.58 -3.71
CA ALA A 918 -18.05 4.88 -4.33
C ALA A 918 -17.80 3.49 -3.72
N GLN A 919 -17.77 3.41 -2.38
CA GLN A 919 -17.62 2.15 -1.64
C GLN A 919 -18.76 1.17 -1.97
N LYS A 920 -20.03 1.63 -1.94
CA LYS A 920 -21.21 0.79 -2.22
C LYS A 920 -21.26 0.29 -3.66
N LEU A 921 -20.84 1.10 -4.64
CA LEU A 921 -20.72 0.68 -6.04
C LEU A 921 -19.65 -0.41 -6.22
N LEU A 922 -18.48 -0.26 -5.58
CA LEU A 922 -17.41 -1.27 -5.63
C LEU A 922 -17.80 -2.55 -4.89
N GLU A 923 -18.51 -2.46 -3.77
CA GLU A 923 -19.07 -3.63 -3.06
C GLU A 923 -20.05 -4.41 -3.95
N ALA A 924 -20.95 -3.71 -4.67
CA ALA A 924 -21.88 -4.35 -5.60
C ALA A 924 -21.16 -5.02 -6.79
N GLN A 925 -20.06 -4.45 -7.29
CA GLN A 925 -19.21 -5.12 -8.30
C GLN A 925 -18.57 -6.39 -7.74
N ALA A 926 -17.92 -6.31 -6.56
CA ALA A 926 -17.29 -7.45 -5.91
C ALA A 926 -18.28 -8.59 -5.62
N ALA A 927 -19.50 -8.27 -5.15
CA ALA A 927 -20.55 -9.24 -4.86
C ALA A 927 -21.20 -9.87 -6.12
N THR A 928 -20.97 -9.33 -7.32
CA THR A 928 -21.59 -9.79 -8.58
C THR A 928 -20.60 -10.40 -9.59
N GLY A 929 -19.33 -10.52 -9.19
CA GLY A 929 -18.30 -11.27 -9.92
C GLY A 929 -16.87 -10.72 -9.76
N GLY A 930 -16.72 -9.44 -9.41
CA GLY A 930 -15.43 -8.76 -9.35
C GLY A 930 -15.50 -7.32 -9.84
N ILE A 931 -14.43 -6.56 -9.59
CA ILE A 931 -14.29 -5.16 -10.00
C ILE A 931 -14.18 -5.08 -11.53
N VAL A 932 -14.93 -4.18 -12.16
CA VAL A 932 -15.02 -4.08 -13.62
C VAL A 932 -13.94 -3.16 -14.19
N ASP A 933 -13.20 -3.63 -15.20
CA ASP A 933 -12.37 -2.75 -16.03
C ASP A 933 -13.16 -2.25 -17.26
N LEU A 934 -13.36 -0.93 -17.33
CA LEU A 934 -14.07 -0.27 -18.42
C LEU A 934 -13.39 -0.38 -19.79
N ASN A 935 -12.09 -0.69 -19.84
CA ASN A 935 -11.35 -0.81 -21.10
C ASN A 935 -11.36 -2.24 -21.64
N ARG A 936 -11.28 -3.24 -20.75
CA ARG A 936 -11.26 -4.66 -21.12
C ARG A 936 -12.64 -5.33 -21.13
N LYS A 937 -13.63 -4.75 -20.43
CA LYS A 937 -14.92 -5.39 -20.09
C LYS A 937 -14.79 -6.61 -19.16
N ASP A 938 -13.57 -6.91 -18.70
CA ASP A 938 -13.29 -7.98 -17.74
C ASP A 938 -13.74 -7.63 -16.32
N LYS A 939 -14.02 -8.66 -15.51
CA LYS A 939 -14.21 -8.58 -14.06
C LYS A 939 -13.00 -9.20 -13.37
N PHE A 940 -12.39 -8.50 -12.42
CA PHE A 940 -11.22 -8.96 -11.68
C PHE A 940 -11.52 -9.18 -10.19
N SER A 941 -10.85 -10.17 -9.58
CA SER A 941 -10.86 -10.35 -8.13
C SER A 941 -10.27 -9.12 -7.43
N VAL A 942 -10.66 -8.87 -6.17
CA VAL A 942 -10.25 -7.68 -5.42
C VAL A 942 -8.71 -7.58 -5.31
N HIS A 943 -8.00 -8.69 -5.13
CA HIS A 943 -6.53 -8.72 -5.19
C HIS A 943 -5.99 -8.22 -6.54
N LYS A 944 -6.44 -8.80 -7.65
CA LYS A 944 -5.99 -8.43 -9.00
C LYS A 944 -6.43 -7.02 -9.40
N ALA A 945 -7.54 -6.53 -8.87
CA ALA A 945 -7.99 -5.16 -9.03
C ALA A 945 -7.11 -4.14 -8.28
N VAL A 946 -6.50 -4.52 -7.15
CA VAL A 946 -5.46 -3.71 -6.49
C VAL A 946 -4.16 -3.71 -7.30
N GLU A 947 -3.72 -4.87 -7.79
CA GLU A 947 -2.52 -5.02 -8.63
C GLU A 947 -2.60 -4.18 -9.92
N LEU A 948 -3.77 -4.18 -10.58
CA LEU A 948 -4.05 -3.38 -11.78
C LEU A 948 -4.41 -1.92 -11.49
N GLY A 949 -4.42 -1.50 -10.22
CA GLY A 949 -4.75 -0.11 -9.82
C GLY A 949 -6.20 0.32 -10.09
N LEU A 950 -7.14 -0.62 -10.23
CA LEU A 950 -8.57 -0.34 -10.37
C LEU A 950 -9.21 0.11 -9.05
N ILE A 951 -8.62 -0.25 -7.91
CA ILE A 951 -9.00 0.16 -6.54
C ILE A 951 -7.75 0.43 -5.68
N ASP A 952 -7.89 1.28 -4.66
CA ASP A 952 -6.83 1.53 -3.67
C ASP A 952 -6.70 0.39 -2.65
N LYS A 953 -5.47 0.21 -2.13
CA LYS A 953 -5.15 -0.79 -1.09
C LYS A 953 -6.01 -0.65 0.18
N SER A 954 -6.46 0.57 0.50
CA SER A 954 -7.35 0.86 1.63
C SER A 954 -8.72 0.15 1.52
N HIS A 955 -9.32 0.12 0.33
CA HIS A 955 -10.64 -0.49 0.13
C HIS A 955 -10.59 -2.03 0.07
N MET A 956 -9.41 -2.62 -0.13
CA MET A 956 -9.19 -4.06 -0.31
C MET A 956 -9.87 -4.92 0.77
N HIS A 957 -9.64 -4.62 2.05
CA HIS A 957 -10.20 -5.44 3.16
C HIS A 957 -11.73 -5.37 3.26
N LEU A 958 -12.33 -4.22 2.92
CA LEU A 958 -13.79 -4.06 2.90
C LEU A 958 -14.38 -4.84 1.72
N LEU A 959 -13.79 -4.68 0.54
CA LEU A 959 -14.26 -5.32 -0.70
C LEU A 959 -14.06 -6.84 -0.71
N LEU A 960 -13.07 -7.38 0.02
CA LEU A 960 -12.92 -8.82 0.20
C LEU A 960 -14.13 -9.46 0.91
N ASN A 961 -14.79 -8.75 1.83
CA ASN A 961 -16.03 -9.25 2.46
C ASN A 961 -17.22 -9.23 1.49
N ALA A 962 -17.28 -8.26 0.58
CA ALA A 962 -18.25 -8.28 -0.52
C ALA A 962 -17.94 -9.37 -1.56
N GLN A 963 -16.66 -9.64 -1.87
CA GLN A 963 -16.28 -10.70 -2.81
C GLN A 963 -16.69 -12.11 -2.30
N LYS A 964 -16.69 -12.35 -0.99
CA LYS A 964 -17.22 -13.59 -0.38
C LYS A 964 -18.69 -13.85 -0.75
N ALA A 965 -19.48 -12.81 -1.02
CA ALA A 965 -20.85 -12.97 -1.48
C ALA A 965 -20.96 -13.62 -2.87
N PHE A 966 -19.90 -13.53 -3.69
CA PHE A 966 -19.79 -14.20 -4.98
C PHE A 966 -19.06 -15.55 -4.87
N THR A 967 -17.94 -15.63 -4.14
CA THR A 967 -17.12 -16.86 -4.05
C THR A 967 -17.64 -17.90 -3.04
N GLY A 968 -18.64 -17.53 -2.25
CA GLY A 968 -19.13 -18.26 -1.09
C GLY A 968 -18.44 -17.87 0.21
N VAL A 969 -19.21 -17.94 1.30
CA VAL A 969 -18.76 -17.68 2.67
C VAL A 969 -18.40 -19.00 3.33
N GLU A 970 -17.14 -19.19 3.71
CA GLU A 970 -16.71 -20.39 4.43
C GLU A 970 -17.32 -20.41 5.84
N ASP A 971 -18.09 -21.45 6.15
CA ASP A 971 -18.55 -21.73 7.51
C ASP A 971 -17.37 -22.23 8.36
N PRO A 972 -16.99 -21.55 9.46
CA PRO A 972 -15.87 -21.97 10.30
C PRO A 972 -16.02 -23.38 10.89
N VAL A 973 -17.25 -23.86 11.06
CA VAL A 973 -17.58 -25.16 11.68
C VAL A 973 -17.66 -26.27 10.65
N THR A 974 -18.39 -26.08 9.54
CA THR A 974 -18.58 -27.15 8.52
C THR A 974 -17.56 -27.12 7.38
N LYS A 975 -16.83 -26.01 7.20
CA LYS A 975 -15.92 -25.74 6.06
C LYS A 975 -16.58 -25.71 4.69
N GLU A 976 -17.91 -25.70 4.64
CA GLU A 976 -18.68 -25.53 3.41
C GLU A 976 -18.79 -24.06 3.01
N ARG A 977 -19.03 -23.80 1.71
CA ARG A 977 -19.16 -22.44 1.16
C ARG A 977 -20.63 -22.04 1.02
N LEU A 978 -21.15 -21.38 2.04
CA LEU A 978 -22.54 -20.94 2.10
C LEU A 978 -22.83 -19.81 1.11
N ALA A 979 -24.05 -19.80 0.59
CA ALA A 979 -24.59 -18.68 -0.15
C ALA A 979 -24.97 -17.51 0.79
N VAL A 980 -25.20 -16.32 0.22
CA VAL A 980 -25.33 -15.07 1.00
C VAL A 980 -26.44 -15.11 2.06
N GLY A 981 -27.64 -15.60 1.72
CA GLY A 981 -28.77 -15.69 2.67
C GLY A 981 -28.47 -16.65 3.82
N GLN A 982 -28.02 -17.87 3.51
CA GLN A 982 -27.60 -18.89 4.49
C GLN A 982 -26.46 -18.40 5.42
N ALA A 983 -25.52 -17.61 4.88
CA ALA A 983 -24.46 -16.99 5.67
C ALA A 983 -24.99 -15.90 6.61
N ALA A 984 -26.05 -15.18 6.22
CA ALA A 984 -26.69 -14.17 7.04
C ALA A 984 -27.60 -14.79 8.13
N GLU A 985 -28.36 -15.83 7.79
CA GLU A 985 -29.16 -16.65 8.72
C GLU A 985 -28.29 -17.25 9.85
N LYS A 986 -27.05 -17.66 9.54
CA LYS A 986 -26.05 -18.11 10.53
C LYS A 986 -25.25 -16.98 11.20
N GLY A 987 -25.46 -15.72 10.82
CA GLY A 987 -24.75 -14.55 11.39
C GLY A 987 -23.29 -14.35 10.91
N TRP A 988 -22.83 -15.08 9.89
CA TRP A 988 -21.50 -14.92 9.30
C TRP A 988 -21.34 -13.65 8.44
N ILE A 989 -22.45 -13.04 7.99
CA ILE A 989 -22.50 -11.71 7.35
C ILE A 989 -23.60 -10.87 8.01
N PRO A 990 -23.39 -9.57 8.30
CA PRO A 990 -24.43 -8.68 8.79
C PRO A 990 -25.62 -8.58 7.82
N GLN A 991 -26.85 -8.70 8.34
CA GLN A 991 -28.08 -8.80 7.55
C GLN A 991 -28.21 -7.69 6.49
N ASP A 992 -27.92 -6.43 6.85
CA ASP A 992 -27.99 -5.29 5.92
C ASP A 992 -27.05 -5.45 4.72
N SER A 993 -25.84 -5.98 4.93
CA SER A 993 -24.88 -6.25 3.86
C SER A 993 -25.32 -7.45 3.01
N ALA A 994 -25.86 -8.49 3.64
CA ALA A 994 -26.42 -9.63 2.92
C ALA A 994 -27.57 -9.21 1.98
N ILE A 995 -28.50 -8.38 2.46
CA ILE A 995 -29.62 -7.84 1.66
C ILE A 995 -29.08 -7.05 0.46
N ARG A 996 -28.14 -6.11 0.66
CA ARG A 996 -27.51 -5.34 -0.43
C ARG A 996 -26.82 -6.22 -1.48
N TYR A 997 -26.08 -7.24 -1.04
CA TYR A 997 -25.38 -8.14 -1.95
C TYR A 997 -26.37 -9.01 -2.74
N MET A 998 -27.48 -9.44 -2.10
CA MET A 998 -28.57 -10.15 -2.79
C MET A 998 -29.37 -9.25 -3.74
N GLU A 999 -29.59 -7.97 -3.43
CA GLU A 999 -30.15 -6.96 -4.36
C GLU A 999 -29.26 -6.84 -5.59
N ALA A 1000 -27.97 -6.56 -5.41
CA ALA A 1000 -27.03 -6.41 -6.52
C ALA A 1000 -26.93 -7.70 -7.38
N GLN A 1001 -26.99 -8.88 -6.78
CA GLN A 1001 -27.03 -10.16 -7.51
C GLN A 1001 -28.34 -10.34 -8.28
N TYR A 1002 -29.49 -10.18 -7.64
CA TYR A 1002 -30.80 -10.28 -8.28
C TYR A 1002 -30.93 -9.32 -9.48
N LEU A 1003 -30.56 -8.06 -9.30
CA LEU A 1003 -30.58 -7.04 -10.36
C LEU A 1003 -29.54 -7.27 -11.48
N THR A 1004 -28.54 -8.12 -11.26
CA THR A 1004 -27.58 -8.59 -12.28
C THR A 1004 -27.88 -10.01 -12.79
N GLY A 1005 -29.15 -10.42 -12.75
CA GLY A 1005 -29.64 -11.64 -13.42
C GLY A 1005 -29.93 -12.85 -12.51
N GLY A 1006 -29.80 -12.71 -11.19
CA GLY A 1006 -30.17 -13.76 -10.22
C GLY A 1006 -29.16 -13.96 -9.10
N LEU A 1007 -29.53 -14.74 -8.09
CA LEU A 1007 -28.68 -14.97 -6.91
C LEU A 1007 -27.52 -15.92 -7.22
N VAL A 1008 -26.44 -15.83 -6.45
CA VAL A 1008 -25.25 -16.67 -6.61
C VAL A 1008 -25.29 -17.84 -5.62
N ASN A 1009 -25.04 -19.06 -6.11
CA ASN A 1009 -24.88 -20.26 -5.30
C ASN A 1009 -23.45 -20.81 -5.49
N PRO A 1010 -22.58 -20.81 -4.46
CA PRO A 1010 -21.19 -21.28 -4.60
C PRO A 1010 -21.03 -22.73 -5.07
N HIS A 1011 -22.07 -23.55 -4.92
CA HIS A 1011 -22.09 -24.97 -5.32
C HIS A 1011 -22.67 -25.22 -6.72
N LYS A 1012 -23.14 -24.20 -7.44
CA LYS A 1012 -23.70 -24.32 -8.80
C LYS A 1012 -23.12 -23.26 -9.73
N ALA A 1013 -22.66 -23.65 -10.91
CA ALA A 1013 -22.25 -22.70 -11.93
C ALA A 1013 -23.45 -21.88 -12.44
N GLY A 1014 -23.27 -20.57 -12.59
CA GLY A 1014 -24.30 -19.63 -13.07
C GLY A 1014 -25.03 -18.86 -11.97
N ARG A 1015 -26.12 -18.17 -12.36
CA ARG A 1015 -27.06 -17.50 -11.43
C ARG A 1015 -28.32 -18.37 -11.29
N ILE A 1016 -28.94 -18.34 -10.11
CA ILE A 1016 -30.22 -19.03 -9.84
C ILE A 1016 -31.37 -18.03 -9.70
N SER A 1017 -32.59 -18.44 -10.04
CA SER A 1017 -33.77 -17.59 -9.85
C SER A 1017 -34.15 -17.47 -8.37
N VAL A 1018 -34.96 -16.46 -8.03
CA VAL A 1018 -35.49 -16.28 -6.67
C VAL A 1018 -36.38 -17.47 -6.25
N GLN A 1019 -37.06 -18.11 -7.21
CA GLN A 1019 -37.88 -19.31 -6.95
C GLN A 1019 -37.00 -20.53 -6.67
N ASP A 1020 -35.91 -20.72 -7.43
CA ASP A 1020 -34.95 -21.80 -7.17
C ASP A 1020 -34.23 -21.61 -5.83
N ALA A 1021 -33.91 -20.36 -5.47
CA ALA A 1021 -33.30 -20.02 -4.19
C ALA A 1021 -34.23 -20.31 -3.00
N LEU A 1022 -35.54 -20.08 -3.13
CA LEU A 1022 -36.55 -20.51 -2.16
C LEU A 1022 -36.63 -22.05 -2.07
N ASN A 1023 -36.78 -22.72 -3.22
CA ASN A 1023 -36.88 -24.18 -3.30
C ASN A 1023 -35.65 -24.90 -2.73
N THR A 1024 -34.47 -24.28 -2.80
CA THR A 1024 -33.20 -24.80 -2.27
C THR A 1024 -32.82 -24.25 -0.89
N LYS A 1025 -33.69 -23.46 -0.23
CA LYS A 1025 -33.44 -22.84 1.09
C LYS A 1025 -32.11 -22.07 1.14
N ILE A 1026 -31.90 -21.23 0.13
CA ILE A 1026 -30.79 -20.27 0.03
C ILE A 1026 -31.20 -18.88 0.52
N ILE A 1027 -32.50 -18.58 0.47
CA ILE A 1027 -33.13 -17.38 1.01
C ILE A 1027 -34.46 -17.74 1.67
N ASP A 1028 -34.85 -16.90 2.60
CA ASP A 1028 -36.13 -16.97 3.29
C ASP A 1028 -37.29 -16.37 2.48
N SER A 1029 -38.53 -16.76 2.79
CA SER A 1029 -39.74 -16.27 2.08
C SER A 1029 -40.00 -14.76 2.25
N THR A 1030 -39.45 -14.17 3.31
CA THR A 1030 -39.45 -12.73 3.60
C THR A 1030 -38.43 -12.01 2.71
N VAL A 1031 -37.19 -12.50 2.66
CA VAL A 1031 -36.11 -11.97 1.81
C VAL A 1031 -36.49 -12.02 0.33
N ALA A 1032 -37.11 -13.11 -0.12
CA ALA A 1032 -37.58 -13.25 -1.51
C ALA A 1032 -38.64 -12.20 -1.89
N LYS A 1033 -39.55 -11.84 -0.98
CA LYS A 1033 -40.53 -10.76 -1.21
C LYS A 1033 -39.84 -9.40 -1.25
N ASN A 1034 -38.93 -9.13 -0.30
CA ASN A 1034 -38.21 -7.86 -0.23
C ASN A 1034 -37.34 -7.61 -1.48
N LEU A 1035 -36.75 -8.66 -2.07
CA LEU A 1035 -36.00 -8.57 -3.33
C LEU A 1035 -36.90 -8.33 -4.55
N GLN A 1036 -38.17 -8.78 -4.51
CA GLN A 1036 -39.12 -8.58 -5.61
C GLN A 1036 -39.82 -7.22 -5.54
N ASP A 1037 -40.07 -6.70 -4.35
CA ASP A 1037 -40.72 -5.40 -4.13
C ASP A 1037 -39.74 -4.25 -4.37
N LYS A 1038 -39.98 -3.48 -5.44
CA LYS A 1038 -39.18 -2.30 -5.77
C LYS A 1038 -39.12 -1.26 -4.64
N SER A 1039 -40.16 -1.15 -3.82
CA SER A 1039 -40.25 -0.18 -2.73
C SER A 1039 -39.48 -0.57 -1.46
N ALA A 1040 -39.12 -1.86 -1.32
CA ALA A 1040 -38.40 -2.37 -0.15
C ALA A 1040 -36.86 -2.21 -0.23
N HIS A 1041 -36.31 -1.78 -1.37
CA HIS A 1041 -34.87 -1.60 -1.56
C HIS A 1041 -34.32 -0.41 -0.77
N THR A 1042 -33.17 -0.59 -0.12
CA THR A 1042 -32.57 0.38 0.79
C THR A 1042 -31.94 1.57 0.04
N LYS A 1043 -32.39 2.79 0.35
CA LYS A 1043 -31.89 4.03 -0.28
C LYS A 1043 -30.58 4.53 0.35
N GLU A 1044 -29.49 3.84 0.01
CA GLU A 1044 -28.15 4.07 0.58
C GLU A 1044 -27.16 4.81 -0.32
N LEU A 1045 -27.42 4.90 -1.63
CA LEU A 1045 -26.58 5.67 -2.55
C LEU A 1045 -27.01 7.13 -2.56
N ILE A 1046 -26.09 8.04 -2.87
CA ILE A 1046 -26.40 9.44 -3.15
C ILE A 1046 -26.29 9.66 -4.66
N ASP A 1047 -27.30 10.26 -5.28
CA ASP A 1047 -27.23 10.62 -6.70
C ASP A 1047 -26.11 11.67 -6.92
N PRO A 1048 -25.10 11.41 -7.78
CA PRO A 1048 -24.04 12.38 -8.06
C PRO A 1048 -24.53 13.71 -8.63
N ILE A 1049 -25.71 13.75 -9.26
CA ILE A 1049 -26.35 14.92 -9.85
C ILE A 1049 -27.36 15.54 -8.88
N THR A 1050 -28.41 14.82 -8.45
CA THR A 1050 -29.49 15.42 -7.63
C THR A 1050 -29.16 15.52 -6.13
N LYS A 1051 -28.11 14.82 -5.67
CA LYS A 1051 -27.72 14.66 -4.25
C LYS A 1051 -28.79 14.04 -3.35
N GLU A 1052 -29.85 13.47 -3.93
CA GLU A 1052 -30.88 12.71 -3.21
C GLU A 1052 -30.40 11.30 -2.84
N LYS A 1053 -31.01 10.69 -1.83
CA LYS A 1053 -30.79 9.28 -1.50
C LYS A 1053 -31.60 8.36 -2.40
N ILE A 1054 -30.94 7.41 -3.06
CA ILE A 1054 -31.51 6.47 -4.02
C ILE A 1054 -31.09 5.02 -3.73
N SER A 1055 -31.92 4.06 -4.16
CA SER A 1055 -31.62 2.62 -4.13
C SER A 1055 -30.65 2.21 -5.24
N TYR A 1056 -30.05 1.01 -5.15
CA TYR A 1056 -29.18 0.50 -6.23
C TYR A 1056 -29.98 0.30 -7.52
N LYS A 1057 -31.25 -0.12 -7.43
CA LYS A 1057 -32.14 -0.16 -8.59
C LYS A 1057 -32.37 1.22 -9.22
N GLU A 1058 -32.72 2.24 -8.44
CA GLU A 1058 -32.90 3.61 -8.97
C GLU A 1058 -31.61 4.15 -9.60
N ALA A 1059 -30.43 3.82 -9.04
CA ALA A 1059 -29.15 4.18 -9.65
C ALA A 1059 -28.90 3.45 -10.97
N MET A 1060 -29.18 2.14 -11.08
CA MET A 1060 -29.09 1.40 -12.34
C MET A 1060 -30.03 1.96 -13.42
N ASP A 1061 -31.23 2.38 -13.05
CA ASP A 1061 -32.21 2.96 -13.98
C ASP A 1061 -31.85 4.41 -14.38
N ARG A 1062 -30.98 5.10 -13.63
CA ARG A 1062 -30.36 6.40 -13.99
C ARG A 1062 -29.05 6.23 -14.80
N CYS A 1063 -28.46 5.03 -14.88
CA CYS A 1063 -27.23 4.78 -15.64
C CYS A 1063 -27.43 4.87 -17.16
N LYS A 1064 -26.41 5.38 -17.87
CA LYS A 1064 -26.32 5.27 -19.34
C LYS A 1064 -25.48 4.05 -19.71
N LYS A 1065 -25.90 3.28 -20.72
CA LYS A 1065 -25.03 2.25 -21.34
C LYS A 1065 -23.99 2.93 -22.23
N ASP A 1066 -22.72 2.61 -22.04
CA ASP A 1066 -21.64 3.00 -22.96
C ASP A 1066 -21.85 2.30 -24.31
N VAL A 1067 -21.98 3.08 -25.38
CA VAL A 1067 -22.22 2.59 -26.76
C VAL A 1067 -21.11 1.66 -27.25
N THR A 1068 -19.88 1.80 -26.73
CA THR A 1068 -18.72 1.02 -27.17
C THR A 1068 -18.53 -0.31 -26.43
N THR A 1069 -19.02 -0.43 -25.19
CA THR A 1069 -18.79 -1.62 -24.34
C THR A 1069 -20.08 -2.31 -23.86
N GLY A 1070 -21.20 -1.59 -23.87
CA GLY A 1070 -22.48 -2.00 -23.27
C GLY A 1070 -22.55 -1.86 -21.75
N LEU A 1071 -21.47 -1.40 -21.09
CA LEU A 1071 -21.39 -1.28 -19.64
C LEU A 1071 -22.26 -0.14 -19.10
N LEU A 1072 -22.84 -0.33 -17.91
CA LEU A 1072 -23.63 0.70 -17.23
C LEU A 1072 -22.72 1.71 -16.52
N LEU A 1073 -22.84 2.99 -16.87
CA LEU A 1073 -22.12 4.10 -16.26
C LEU A 1073 -23.11 5.05 -15.58
N LEU A 1074 -22.89 5.34 -14.30
CA LEU A 1074 -23.69 6.31 -13.54
C LEU A 1074 -23.29 7.74 -13.97
N PRO A 1075 -24.20 8.59 -14.45
CA PRO A 1075 -23.85 9.95 -14.83
C PRO A 1075 -23.55 10.81 -13.59
N ALA A 1076 -22.49 11.63 -13.66
CA ALA A 1076 -22.11 12.58 -12.63
C ALA A 1076 -21.66 13.90 -13.26
N ALA A 1077 -21.92 15.03 -12.60
CA ALA A 1077 -21.51 16.34 -13.08
C ALA A 1077 -20.39 16.92 -12.21
N SER A 1078 -19.33 17.44 -12.82
CA SER A 1078 -18.32 18.22 -12.11
C SER A 1078 -18.86 19.60 -11.75
N SER A 1079 -18.66 20.02 -10.49
CA SER A 1079 -18.68 21.45 -10.14
C SER A 1079 -17.59 22.19 -10.94
N GLY A 1080 -17.83 23.46 -11.25
CA GLY A 1080 -17.07 24.21 -12.28
C GLY A 1080 -15.58 24.45 -12.01
N ASP A 1081 -15.14 24.27 -10.76
CA ASP A 1081 -13.79 24.60 -10.29
C ASP A 1081 -12.74 23.52 -10.60
N SER A 1082 -13.16 22.29 -10.92
CA SER A 1082 -12.26 21.12 -11.08
C SER A 1082 -11.50 21.06 -12.43
N LYS A 1083 -11.15 22.22 -13.01
CA LYS A 1083 -10.50 22.30 -14.34
C LYS A 1083 -9.04 21.81 -14.36
N ASN A 1084 -8.39 21.69 -13.20
CA ASN A 1084 -6.97 21.36 -13.06
C ASN A 1084 -6.71 19.95 -12.46
N ALA A 1085 -7.72 19.10 -12.29
CA ALA A 1085 -7.52 17.74 -11.79
C ALA A 1085 -6.88 16.83 -12.87
N PRO A 1086 -5.78 16.10 -12.58
CA PRO A 1086 -5.08 15.31 -13.59
C PRO A 1086 -5.97 14.21 -14.21
N SER A 1087 -5.70 13.87 -15.47
CA SER A 1087 -6.45 12.82 -16.18
C SER A 1087 -5.68 11.50 -16.23
N TYR A 1088 -6.16 10.53 -15.46
CA TYR A 1088 -5.78 9.12 -15.58
C TYR A 1088 -6.62 8.36 -16.62
N SER A 1089 -7.35 9.08 -17.49
CA SER A 1089 -8.06 8.51 -18.64
C SER A 1089 -7.50 9.08 -19.94
N ASN A 1090 -7.07 8.19 -20.83
CA ASN A 1090 -6.60 8.50 -22.18
C ASN A 1090 -7.74 8.57 -23.21
N TYR A 1091 -9.00 8.32 -22.81
CA TYR A 1091 -10.15 8.29 -23.71
C TYR A 1091 -11.01 9.55 -23.61
N ARG A 1092 -11.01 10.29 -24.71
CA ARG A 1092 -11.92 11.40 -25.00
C ARG A 1092 -12.87 10.93 -26.11
N PHE A 1093 -14.18 11.02 -25.92
CA PHE A 1093 -15.12 10.68 -26.98
C PHE A 1093 -14.98 11.68 -28.14
N PRO A 1094 -14.99 11.23 -29.41
CA PRO A 1094 -15.14 12.14 -30.54
C PRO A 1094 -16.52 12.80 -30.43
N GLY A 1095 -16.55 14.13 -30.37
CA GLY A 1095 -17.79 14.89 -30.18
C GLY A 1095 -18.74 14.71 -31.37
N SER A 1096 -19.97 14.28 -31.10
CA SER A 1096 -21.05 14.37 -32.07
C SER A 1096 -21.35 15.83 -32.39
N TYR A 1097 -21.28 16.22 -33.66
CA TYR A 1097 -21.69 17.55 -34.12
C TYR A 1097 -23.16 17.80 -33.75
N SER A 1098 -23.40 18.73 -32.83
CA SER A 1098 -24.71 19.29 -32.54
C SER A 1098 -24.88 20.60 -33.33
N GLN A 1099 -25.88 20.65 -34.21
CA GLN A 1099 -26.22 21.88 -34.93
C GLN A 1099 -26.87 22.91 -33.99
N VAL A 1100 -26.20 24.05 -33.81
CA VAL A 1100 -26.77 25.41 -33.88
C VAL A 1100 -25.73 26.29 -34.57
#